data_AF-A0A2I4GFA7-F1
#
_entry.id   AF-A0A2I4GFA7-F1
#
_cell.length_a   1.000
_cell.length_b   1.000
_cell.length_c   1.000
_cell.angle_alpha   90.00
_cell.angle_beta   90.00
_cell.angle_gamma   90.00
#
_symmetry.space_group_name_H-M   'P 1'
#
loop_
_entity.id
_entity.type
_entity.pdbx_description
1 polymer ?
#
loop_
_entity_poly.entity_id
_entity_poly.type
_entity_poly.pdbx_seq_one_letter_code
_entity_poly.pdbx_strand_id
1 'polypeptide(L)'
;MSVGMEIRVFLLLLLFLVSSVEHGFSLYEDQVGLMDWHQRYIGKVKHAVFHTQKTGRKRVVVSTEENVVASLDLRHGEIFWRHVLGTNDAVDALDIALGKYVITLSSEGSILRAWNLPDGQMVWESFLQGSNPSKSLLSVPINLKVNKDNVILVFSKGFLHAVSSIDGEVLWDKDLSAESIEVQQIIQPPESYVIYAVGFVGSSQFDVYQINAKSGELLKHKSAAFPDGFYGEVLLVSSDMLVSLDATRSNLVTINFRKEEISFSKTHISYLVGESFGIPVILPSKLSGILALKFNTHLVFIRVKSEGKLEVVDKIANAAAVSDALSFSEGQQAFALVEHVDGKILLTVKLSHDWNSDFLKERIAMDHQWGLVQKVFINTYIRTDRSHGFRALIVMEDHSLLLLQQGEIVWSREEGLASIIDVTTSELPVEKKGVSVAKVEQNLFEWLKGHVLKLKGTLMLASPEDIAVIQDMRLKSFEKSKMTRDHNGFRKLLIVLTRAGKLYALHTGDGRVIWSLLLPSLRKSGSCKHPTGLSVYQWQVPHHHAMDENPSVLVAGRCGPHWDAPSVLSFVDTYTGKELNALGLTHSVAQVIPLPFTDSTEQRLHLLIDADRCAHLYPRTSEAIGIFQREFSNIYWYSVEADNGIIRGHALRSNCIGVVDEYCFNSWDLWSIVFPSESEKIIATATRKLNEVVHTQAKVIADQDVMYKYISKNLLFVATIAPKASGEFGMATPEESWLVVYLIDTVTGRILHRMTHHGSQGPVHAVLSENWVVYHYFNLRAHRYEMSVIEIYDLSRAENKDVWKLLFGKHNLTSPISLYSRPEVMTKSQSYFFTQSVNALAVTSTAKGITSKQLLIGTIGDQVLALDKRYLDPRRSVNPTQAEKEEGIIPLSDSLPIIPQSYVTHALKVEGLQGIVTIPTKLESTTLVFAHGVDLFLTRIAPSRTYDSLTEDFSYALLLLTIVALIAAIFVTWVLSEKKELQEKWR
;
A
#
# COMPACT_ATOMS: atom_id res chain seq x y z
N MET A 1 28.41 66.67 -31.39
CA MET A 1 27.85 66.11 -30.14
C MET A 1 26.73 65.07 -30.34
N SER A 2 26.06 64.97 -31.50
CA SER A 2 24.93 64.04 -31.68
C SER A 2 25.35 62.57 -31.90
N VAL A 3 26.46 62.31 -32.60
CA VAL A 3 26.93 60.92 -32.90
C VAL A 3 27.37 60.15 -31.64
N GLY A 4 27.90 60.85 -30.63
CA GLY A 4 28.31 60.21 -29.36
C GLY A 4 27.13 59.78 -28.47
N MET A 5 25.94 60.37 -28.67
CA MET A 5 24.74 60.02 -27.92
C MET A 5 24.07 58.78 -28.50
N GLU A 6 24.02 58.66 -29.83
CA GLU A 6 23.49 57.46 -30.51
C GLU A 6 24.33 56.21 -30.23
N ILE A 7 25.67 56.34 -30.22
CA ILE A 7 26.56 55.21 -29.90
C ILE A 7 26.37 54.75 -28.45
N ARG A 8 26.15 55.68 -27.51
CA ARG A 8 25.88 55.34 -26.10
C ARG A 8 24.52 54.68 -25.92
N VAL A 9 23.49 55.15 -26.63
CA VAL A 9 22.15 54.54 -26.60
C VAL A 9 22.18 53.15 -27.25
N PHE A 10 22.92 52.97 -28.35
CA PHE A 10 23.08 51.68 -29.02
C PHE A 10 23.87 50.69 -28.15
N LEU A 11 24.93 51.13 -27.45
CA LEU A 11 25.66 50.29 -26.49
C LEU A 11 24.82 49.91 -25.26
N LEU A 12 23.97 50.81 -24.76
CA LEU A 12 23.02 50.53 -23.68
C LEU A 12 21.95 49.53 -24.12
N LEU A 13 21.45 49.64 -25.36
CA LEU A 13 20.50 48.68 -25.93
C LEU A 13 21.14 47.31 -26.15
N LEU A 14 22.41 47.27 -26.58
CA LEU A 14 23.16 46.03 -26.78
C LEU A 14 23.47 45.34 -25.44
N LEU A 15 23.83 46.09 -24.40
CA LEU A 15 23.99 45.58 -23.03
C LEU A 15 22.68 45.05 -22.45
N PHE A 16 21.55 45.70 -22.75
CA PHE A 16 20.21 45.23 -22.34
C PHE A 16 19.83 43.93 -23.09
N LEU A 17 20.12 43.84 -24.39
CA LEU A 17 19.89 42.65 -25.22
C LEU A 17 20.80 41.46 -24.86
N VAL A 18 22.06 41.72 -24.46
CA VAL A 18 22.99 40.67 -24.00
C VAL A 18 22.61 40.18 -22.60
N SER A 19 21.99 41.01 -21.75
CA SER A 19 21.43 40.58 -20.46
C SER A 19 20.13 39.77 -20.55
N SER A 20 19.50 39.73 -21.72
CA SER A 20 18.27 38.94 -21.98
C SER A 20 18.52 37.56 -22.60
N VAL A 21 19.79 37.12 -22.71
CA VAL A 21 20.11 35.75 -23.12
C VAL A 21 19.97 34.83 -21.92
N GLU A 22 18.76 34.32 -21.70
CA GLU A 22 18.54 33.26 -20.72
C GLU A 22 19.32 32.00 -21.14
N HIS A 23 20.21 31.55 -20.25
CA HIS A 23 20.75 30.21 -20.32
C HIS A 23 19.59 29.29 -19.97
N GLY A 24 19.17 28.44 -20.92
CA GLY A 24 18.11 27.47 -20.69
C GLY A 24 18.52 26.51 -19.57
N PHE A 25 17.98 26.72 -18.38
CA PHE A 25 18.07 25.76 -17.29
C PHE A 25 17.14 24.59 -17.59
N SER A 26 17.69 23.39 -17.43
CA SER A 26 16.95 22.13 -17.34
C SER A 26 15.87 22.19 -16.24
N LEU A 27 14.91 21.26 -16.29
CA LEU A 27 13.85 21.05 -15.28
C LEU A 27 14.21 21.51 -13.85
N TYR A 28 13.29 22.26 -13.23
CA TYR A 28 13.32 22.86 -11.88
C TYR A 28 13.79 21.89 -10.77
N GLU A 29 15.10 21.83 -10.52
CA GLU A 29 15.70 21.21 -9.32
C GLU A 29 15.20 21.86 -8.01
N ASP A 30 14.69 23.09 -8.09
CA ASP A 30 14.19 23.90 -6.99
C ASP A 30 12.78 23.53 -6.49
N GLN A 31 12.06 22.59 -7.14
CA GLN A 31 10.69 22.20 -6.77
C GLN A 31 10.57 20.84 -6.06
N VAL A 32 11.62 20.02 -6.06
CA VAL A 32 11.62 18.72 -5.36
C VAL A 32 11.56 18.93 -3.84
N GLY A 33 10.64 18.24 -3.18
CA GLY A 33 10.33 18.40 -1.76
C GLY A 33 9.45 19.63 -1.45
N LEU A 34 9.04 20.42 -2.45
CA LEU A 34 8.10 21.51 -2.26
C LEU A 34 6.65 21.08 -2.48
N MET A 35 6.37 20.36 -3.58
CA MET A 35 5.00 19.98 -3.96
C MET A 35 4.73 18.49 -3.72
N ASP A 36 5.76 17.74 -3.38
CA ASP A 36 5.77 16.31 -3.19
C ASP A 36 6.32 15.92 -1.81
N TRP A 37 5.93 14.73 -1.36
CA TRP A 37 6.50 14.08 -0.19
C TRP A 37 6.55 12.57 -0.40
N HIS A 38 7.52 11.93 0.26
CA HIS A 38 7.76 10.49 0.21
C HIS A 38 7.95 9.95 1.62
N GLN A 39 7.18 8.93 1.98
CA GLN A 39 7.27 8.27 3.28
C GLN A 39 7.62 6.80 3.09
N ARG A 40 8.60 6.35 3.88
CA ARG A 40 9.20 5.03 3.78
C ARG A 40 8.81 4.16 4.97
N TYR A 41 8.12 3.06 4.67
CA TYR A 41 7.69 2.07 5.66
C TYR A 41 8.31 0.69 5.37
N ILE A 42 8.07 -0.25 6.26
CA ILE A 42 8.52 -1.66 6.17
C ILE A 42 7.35 -2.63 6.35
N GLY A 43 6.27 -2.20 7.00
CA GLY A 43 5.11 -3.05 7.30
C GLY A 43 5.25 -3.83 8.60
N LYS A 44 4.29 -4.73 8.85
CA LYS A 44 4.17 -5.43 10.12
C LYS A 44 5.31 -6.41 10.35
N VAL A 45 6.04 -6.26 11.46
CA VAL A 45 7.21 -7.07 11.80
C VAL A 45 6.83 -8.51 12.19
N LYS A 46 7.42 -9.49 11.50
CA LYS A 46 7.33 -10.93 11.80
C LYS A 46 8.43 -11.38 12.75
N HIS A 47 9.68 -11.05 12.42
CA HIS A 47 10.89 -11.41 13.18
C HIS A 47 11.77 -10.18 13.38
N ALA A 48 12.45 -10.10 14.52
CA ALA A 48 13.42 -9.06 14.81
C ALA A 48 14.63 -9.63 15.53
N VAL A 49 15.83 -9.23 15.09
CA VAL A 49 17.10 -9.64 15.68
C VAL A 49 17.92 -8.41 15.98
N PHE A 50 18.32 -8.25 17.24
CA PHE A 50 19.12 -7.12 17.67
C PHE A 50 20.60 -7.36 17.41
N HIS A 51 21.28 -6.32 16.95
CA HIS A 51 22.73 -6.33 16.82
C HIS A 51 23.34 -5.19 17.62
N THR A 52 24.03 -5.54 18.70
CA THR A 52 24.70 -4.58 19.60
C THR A 52 26.13 -5.00 19.91
N GLN A 53 27.02 -4.92 18.91
CA GLN A 53 28.45 -5.02 19.17
C GLN A 53 28.97 -3.81 19.96
N LYS A 54 30.02 -4.03 20.77
CA LYS A 54 30.63 -3.01 21.66
C LYS A 54 31.17 -1.79 20.89
N THR A 55 31.52 -1.93 19.62
CA THR A 55 32.18 -0.89 18.79
C THR A 55 31.40 -0.49 17.53
N GLY A 56 30.16 -0.97 17.35
CA GLY A 56 29.36 -0.77 16.12
C GLY A 56 28.12 0.12 16.30
N ARG A 57 27.50 0.52 15.18
CA ARG A 57 26.17 1.17 15.20
C ARG A 57 25.13 0.21 15.78
N LYS A 58 24.39 0.69 16.77
CA LYS A 58 23.30 -0.02 17.43
C LYS A 58 22.12 -0.11 16.48
N ARG A 59 21.72 -1.33 16.11
CA ARG A 59 20.67 -1.54 15.10
C ARG A 59 19.79 -2.74 15.46
N VAL A 60 18.59 -2.76 14.90
CA VAL A 60 17.73 -3.94 14.88
C VAL A 60 17.43 -4.31 13.43
N VAL A 61 17.58 -5.58 13.11
CA VAL A 61 17.21 -6.12 11.80
C VAL A 61 15.84 -6.75 11.93
N VAL A 62 14.95 -6.44 10.99
CA VAL A 62 13.56 -6.90 11.01
C VAL A 62 13.17 -7.50 9.67
N SER A 63 12.31 -8.50 9.71
CA SER A 63 11.58 -9.00 8.54
C SER A 63 10.08 -8.79 8.74
N THR A 64 9.35 -8.49 7.67
CA THR A 64 7.93 -8.08 7.74
C THR A 64 6.98 -8.97 6.92
N GLU A 65 5.67 -8.81 7.14
CA GLU A 65 4.63 -9.49 6.34
C GLU A 65 4.54 -8.98 4.90
N GLU A 66 5.03 -7.77 4.60
CA GLU A 66 5.10 -7.20 3.24
C GLU A 66 6.42 -7.59 2.53
N ASN A 67 7.04 -8.71 2.93
CA ASN A 67 8.30 -9.25 2.39
C ASN A 67 9.48 -8.25 2.41
N VAL A 68 9.54 -7.38 3.42
CA VAL A 68 10.64 -6.42 3.59
C VAL A 68 11.65 -6.93 4.61
N VAL A 69 12.94 -6.84 4.26
CA VAL A 69 14.07 -7.02 5.19
C VAL A 69 14.72 -5.67 5.40
N ALA A 70 14.79 -5.19 6.64
CA ALA A 70 15.30 -3.86 6.94
C ALA A 70 16.21 -3.83 8.18
N SER A 71 17.16 -2.92 8.18
CA SER A 71 17.95 -2.56 9.36
C SER A 71 17.54 -1.17 9.85
N LEU A 72 17.08 -1.09 11.10
CA LEU A 72 16.64 0.15 11.74
C LEU A 72 17.65 0.65 12.78
N ASP A 73 17.76 1.97 12.91
CA ASP A 73 18.50 2.62 13.99
C ASP A 73 17.76 2.47 15.33
N LEU A 74 18.47 2.05 16.38
CA LEU A 74 17.88 1.96 17.72
C LEU A 74 17.64 3.33 18.37
N ARG A 75 18.25 4.42 17.88
CA ARG A 75 18.06 5.75 18.47
C ARG A 75 16.87 6.49 17.90
N HIS A 76 16.73 6.53 16.57
CA HIS A 76 15.70 7.34 15.91
C HIS A 76 14.64 6.51 15.16
N GLY A 77 14.85 5.20 14.99
CA GLY A 77 13.95 4.36 14.20
C GLY A 77 14.06 4.60 12.69
N GLU A 78 15.13 5.27 12.23
CA GLU A 78 15.40 5.49 10.81
C GLU A 78 15.87 4.20 10.13
N ILE A 79 15.59 4.08 8.83
CA ILE A 79 15.99 2.94 8.01
C ILE A 79 17.42 3.18 7.51
N PHE A 80 18.37 2.34 7.93
CA PHE A 80 19.73 2.37 7.35
C PHE A 80 19.75 1.82 5.93
N TRP A 81 19.13 0.65 5.76
CA TRP A 81 18.92 0.00 4.48
C TRP A 81 17.69 -0.90 4.59
N ARG A 82 17.05 -1.17 3.46
CA ARG A 82 15.96 -2.14 3.34
C ARG A 82 15.96 -2.75 1.95
N HIS A 83 15.39 -3.94 1.84
CA HIS A 83 15.12 -4.64 0.59
C HIS A 83 13.68 -5.12 0.61
N VAL A 84 12.91 -4.76 -0.42
CA VAL A 84 11.57 -5.28 -0.64
C VAL A 84 11.71 -6.47 -1.60
N LEU A 85 11.39 -7.66 -1.10
CA LEU A 85 11.48 -8.89 -1.89
C LEU A 85 10.17 -9.10 -2.69
N GLY A 86 10.21 -9.99 -3.67
CA GLY A 86 9.04 -10.29 -4.51
C GLY A 86 7.85 -10.84 -3.71
N THR A 87 6.65 -10.81 -4.29
CA THR A 87 5.43 -11.30 -3.62
C THR A 87 5.51 -12.79 -3.25
N ASN A 88 6.21 -13.59 -4.06
CA ASN A 88 6.39 -15.03 -3.86
C ASN A 88 7.62 -15.35 -2.97
N ASP A 89 8.30 -14.32 -2.47
CA ASP A 89 9.56 -14.41 -1.73
C ASP A 89 9.33 -14.06 -0.25
N ALA A 90 8.34 -14.73 0.34
CA ALA A 90 7.98 -14.53 1.73
C ALA A 90 9.10 -14.99 2.66
N VAL A 91 9.50 -14.11 3.59
CA VAL A 91 10.55 -14.43 4.57
C VAL A 91 9.95 -15.27 5.71
N ASP A 92 10.52 -16.45 5.89
CA ASP A 92 10.11 -17.44 6.89
C ASP A 92 10.92 -17.32 8.18
N ALA A 93 12.23 -17.04 8.06
CA ALA A 93 13.13 -16.92 9.20
C ALA A 93 14.25 -15.92 8.96
N LEU A 94 14.76 -15.35 10.06
CA LEU A 94 15.77 -14.31 10.09
C LEU A 94 16.73 -14.58 11.27
N ASP A 95 18.03 -14.55 11.03
CA ASP A 95 19.05 -14.62 12.08
C ASP A 95 20.34 -13.86 11.68
N ILE A 96 21.31 -13.74 12.59
CA ILE A 96 22.60 -13.09 12.35
C ILE A 96 23.74 -14.09 12.51
N ALA A 97 24.50 -14.32 11.45
CA ALA A 97 25.72 -15.12 11.46
C ALA A 97 26.96 -14.24 11.66
N LEU A 98 27.91 -14.72 12.47
CA LEU A 98 29.24 -14.11 12.69
C LEU A 98 29.23 -12.68 13.22
N GLY A 99 28.06 -12.18 13.63
CA GLY A 99 27.85 -10.77 13.93
C GLY A 99 28.11 -9.85 12.72
N LYS A 100 28.16 -10.37 11.49
CA LYS A 100 28.48 -9.61 10.28
C LYS A 100 27.42 -9.78 9.19
N TYR A 101 26.81 -10.95 9.10
CA TYR A 101 25.87 -11.28 8.03
C TYR A 101 24.47 -11.47 8.60
N VAL A 102 23.48 -10.85 7.98
CA VAL A 102 22.07 -11.16 8.19
C VAL A 102 21.73 -12.33 7.30
N ILE A 103 21.19 -13.41 7.86
CA ILE A 103 20.77 -14.58 7.12
C ILE A 103 19.25 -14.58 7.05
N THR A 104 18.71 -14.72 5.84
CA THR A 104 17.26 -14.81 5.60
C THR A 104 16.94 -16.09 4.86
N LEU A 105 15.91 -16.78 5.34
CA LEU A 105 15.32 -17.95 4.69
C LEU A 105 13.95 -17.56 4.15
N SER A 106 13.70 -17.78 2.86
CA SER A 106 12.48 -17.36 2.18
C SER A 106 11.94 -18.38 1.18
N SER A 107 10.74 -18.10 0.66
CA SER A 107 10.00 -18.95 -0.31
C SER A 107 9.84 -20.39 0.20
N GLU A 108 9.26 -20.54 1.40
CA GLU A 108 9.03 -21.84 2.05
C GLU A 108 10.33 -22.65 2.23
N GLY A 109 11.40 -21.93 2.56
CA GLY A 109 12.73 -22.49 2.76
C GLY A 109 13.53 -22.82 1.50
N SER A 110 13.09 -22.41 0.31
CA SER A 110 13.81 -22.70 -0.93
C SER A 110 14.97 -21.75 -1.22
N ILE A 111 15.00 -20.55 -0.64
CA ILE A 111 16.04 -19.56 -0.90
C ILE A 111 16.68 -19.13 0.41
N LEU A 112 18.01 -19.25 0.50
CA LEU A 112 18.81 -18.78 1.61
C LEU A 112 19.72 -17.65 1.14
N ARG A 113 19.73 -16.52 1.85
CA ARG A 113 20.56 -15.36 1.49
C ARG A 113 21.36 -14.86 2.67
N ALA A 114 22.54 -14.34 2.38
CA ALA A 114 23.32 -13.53 3.32
C ALA A 114 23.43 -12.09 2.85
N TRP A 115 23.12 -11.18 3.76
CA TRP A 115 23.24 -9.74 3.58
C TRP A 115 24.33 -9.19 4.48
N ASN A 116 25.18 -8.32 3.95
CA ASN A 116 26.16 -7.62 4.74
C ASN A 116 25.45 -6.63 5.68
N LEU A 117 25.67 -6.78 6.98
CA LEU A 117 24.92 -6.02 7.99
C LEU A 117 25.10 -4.48 7.89
N PRO A 118 26.29 -3.91 7.60
CA PRO A 118 26.49 -2.47 7.56
C PRO A 118 25.72 -1.74 6.47
N ASP A 119 25.75 -2.23 5.23
CA ASP A 119 25.27 -1.57 4.02
C ASP A 119 24.08 -2.29 3.35
N GLY A 120 23.76 -3.51 3.79
CA GLY A 120 22.67 -4.32 3.25
C GLY A 120 23.02 -5.01 1.94
N GLN A 121 24.27 -5.02 1.47
CA GLN A 121 24.60 -5.66 0.20
C GLN A 121 24.42 -7.18 0.28
N MET A 122 23.81 -7.79 -0.74
CA MET A 122 23.75 -9.25 -0.83
C MET A 122 25.16 -9.80 -1.06
N VAL A 123 25.59 -10.72 -0.21
CA VAL A 123 26.92 -11.36 -0.29
C VAL A 123 26.84 -12.63 -1.13
N TRP A 124 25.84 -13.46 -0.87
CA TRP A 124 25.56 -14.69 -1.60
C TRP A 124 24.08 -15.07 -1.46
N GLU A 125 23.61 -15.88 -2.41
CA GLU A 125 22.28 -16.47 -2.48
C GLU A 125 22.43 -17.95 -2.87
N SER A 126 21.71 -18.82 -2.17
CA SER A 126 21.75 -20.26 -2.36
C SER A 126 20.34 -20.81 -2.53
N PHE A 127 20.14 -21.64 -3.54
CA PHE A 127 18.87 -22.29 -3.83
C PHE A 127 18.87 -23.71 -3.25
N LEU A 128 17.96 -23.96 -2.32
CA LEU A 128 17.80 -25.25 -1.65
C LEU A 128 16.74 -26.06 -2.40
N GLN A 129 17.18 -27.22 -2.92
CA GLN A 129 16.32 -28.14 -3.66
C GLN A 129 15.56 -29.06 -2.70
N GLY A 130 14.32 -29.39 -3.06
CA GLY A 130 13.55 -30.44 -2.39
C GLY A 130 12.19 -30.66 -3.05
N SER A 131 11.56 -31.79 -2.73
CA SER A 131 10.41 -32.33 -3.46
C SER A 131 9.07 -32.18 -2.73
N ASN A 132 9.06 -32.12 -1.40
CA ASN A 132 7.83 -32.14 -0.60
C ASN A 132 7.68 -30.83 0.19
N PRO A 133 6.48 -30.22 0.30
CA PRO A 133 6.29 -29.06 1.16
C PRO A 133 6.49 -29.45 2.64
N SER A 134 7.33 -28.71 3.37
CA SER A 134 7.58 -28.93 4.80
C SER A 134 7.78 -27.60 5.53
N LYS A 135 7.66 -27.60 6.86
CA LYS A 135 8.01 -26.44 7.69
C LYS A 135 9.48 -26.04 7.43
N SER A 136 9.73 -24.74 7.24
CA SER A 136 11.07 -24.19 7.09
C SER A 136 11.67 -23.82 8.45
N LEU A 137 12.88 -24.31 8.74
CA LEU A 137 13.57 -24.06 9.99
C LEU A 137 14.98 -23.53 9.71
N LEU A 138 15.34 -22.43 10.36
CA LEU A 138 16.68 -21.85 10.32
C LEU A 138 17.33 -21.95 11.70
N SER A 139 18.56 -22.46 11.74
CA SER A 139 19.39 -22.47 12.94
C SER A 139 20.80 -22.01 12.59
N VAL A 140 21.27 -20.95 13.26
CA VAL A 140 22.64 -20.43 13.13
C VAL A 140 23.40 -20.72 14.43
N PRO A 141 24.20 -21.80 14.48
CA PRO A 141 24.98 -22.17 15.65
C PRO A 141 26.12 -21.18 15.92
N ILE A 142 26.29 -20.80 17.19
CA ILE A 142 27.25 -19.78 17.60
C ILE A 142 28.72 -20.29 17.57
N ASN A 143 28.96 -21.61 17.61
CA ASN A 143 30.30 -22.21 17.74
C ASN A 143 30.54 -23.49 16.89
N LEU A 144 29.71 -23.78 15.89
CA LEU A 144 29.90 -24.96 15.04
C LEU A 144 30.83 -24.62 13.86
N LYS A 145 32.06 -25.14 13.90
CA LYS A 145 33.01 -25.03 12.79
C LYS A 145 33.19 -26.36 12.07
N VAL A 146 32.89 -26.39 10.77
CA VAL A 146 33.19 -27.50 9.86
C VAL A 146 34.20 -26.98 8.85
N ASN A 147 35.36 -27.63 8.73
CA ASN A 147 36.44 -27.21 7.81
C ASN A 147 36.94 -25.75 7.97
N LYS A 148 36.78 -25.15 9.16
CA LYS A 148 37.07 -23.74 9.54
C LYS A 148 35.95 -22.74 9.23
N ASP A 149 34.90 -23.15 8.53
CA ASP A 149 33.74 -22.33 8.25
C ASP A 149 32.64 -22.57 9.26
N ASN A 150 31.90 -21.51 9.57
CA ASN A 150 30.71 -21.65 10.43
C ASN A 150 29.55 -22.09 9.56
N VAL A 151 28.79 -23.06 10.05
CA VAL A 151 27.72 -23.71 9.28
C VAL A 151 26.37 -23.17 9.68
N ILE A 152 25.49 -22.96 8.71
CA ILE A 152 24.08 -22.64 8.88
C ILE A 152 23.30 -23.93 8.60
N LEU A 153 22.38 -24.29 9.49
CA LEU A 153 21.53 -25.46 9.32
C LEU A 153 20.15 -25.01 8.87
N VAL A 154 19.69 -25.55 7.76
CA VAL A 154 18.38 -25.27 7.19
C VAL A 154 17.64 -26.58 6.98
N PHE A 155 16.44 -26.70 7.54
CA PHE A 155 15.53 -27.76 7.13
C PHE A 155 14.43 -27.17 6.27
N SER A 156 14.29 -27.71 5.07
CA SER A 156 13.33 -27.25 4.08
C SER A 156 13.04 -28.36 3.10
N LYS A 157 11.79 -28.43 2.65
CA LYS A 157 11.31 -29.38 1.65
C LYS A 157 11.67 -30.86 1.88
N GLY A 158 11.75 -31.28 3.14
CA GLY A 158 12.12 -32.64 3.56
C GLY A 158 13.62 -32.93 3.63
N PHE A 159 14.48 -31.95 3.33
CA PHE A 159 15.94 -32.07 3.41
C PHE A 159 16.50 -31.22 4.55
N LEU A 160 17.52 -31.76 5.23
CA LEU A 160 18.38 -31.00 6.13
C LEU A 160 19.65 -30.62 5.38
N HIS A 161 19.85 -29.32 5.17
CA HIS A 161 21.02 -28.75 4.51
C HIS A 161 21.97 -28.12 5.53
N ALA A 162 23.26 -28.39 5.38
CA ALA A 162 24.33 -27.64 6.01
C ALA A 162 24.96 -26.71 4.98
N VAL A 163 24.87 -25.41 5.21
CA VAL A 163 25.36 -24.37 4.30
C VAL A 163 26.49 -23.59 4.96
N SER A 164 27.54 -23.29 4.21
CA SER A 164 28.62 -22.43 4.70
C SER A 164 28.14 -20.99 4.86
N SER A 165 28.48 -20.37 6.00
CA SER A 165 28.09 -18.98 6.29
C SER A 165 28.84 -17.92 5.48
N ILE A 166 29.94 -18.28 4.82
CA ILE A 166 30.84 -17.31 4.16
C ILE A 166 30.52 -17.16 2.68
N ASP A 167 30.34 -18.27 1.97
CA ASP A 167 30.15 -18.36 0.52
C ASP A 167 28.78 -18.91 0.11
N GLY A 168 28.00 -19.46 1.06
CA GLY A 168 26.69 -20.02 0.78
C GLY A 168 26.72 -21.40 0.14
N GLU A 169 27.89 -22.06 0.06
CA GLU A 169 27.97 -23.40 -0.53
C GLU A 169 27.30 -24.44 0.38
N VAL A 170 26.53 -25.34 -0.24
CA VAL A 170 25.93 -26.49 0.46
C VAL A 170 27.04 -27.51 0.71
N LEU A 171 27.42 -27.67 1.98
CA LEU A 171 28.48 -28.59 2.40
C LEU A 171 28.02 -30.05 2.34
N TRP A 172 26.78 -30.28 2.76
CA TRP A 172 26.09 -31.56 2.65
C TRP A 172 24.58 -31.34 2.79
N ASP A 173 23.82 -32.26 2.22
CA ASP A 173 22.38 -32.37 2.41
C ASP A 173 22.02 -33.79 2.84
N LYS A 174 20.99 -33.91 3.66
CA LYS A 174 20.47 -35.18 4.14
C LYS A 174 18.98 -35.24 3.89
N ASP A 175 18.57 -36.20 3.07
CA ASP A 175 17.17 -36.53 2.84
C ASP A 175 16.57 -37.18 4.10
N LEU A 176 15.53 -36.54 4.65
CA LEU A 176 14.67 -37.06 5.71
C LEU A 176 13.23 -37.32 5.20
N SER A 177 12.96 -37.03 3.93
CA SER A 177 11.64 -37.18 3.31
C SER A 177 11.26 -38.65 3.09
N ALA A 178 12.24 -39.52 2.81
CA ALA A 178 12.05 -40.96 2.67
C ALA A 178 11.40 -41.61 3.91
N GLU A 179 11.56 -40.97 5.07
CA GLU A 179 11.09 -41.46 6.37
C GLU A 179 9.75 -40.84 6.80
N SER A 180 9.13 -40.00 5.94
CA SER A 180 7.84 -39.32 6.19
C SER A 180 7.78 -38.52 7.51
N ILE A 181 8.92 -38.06 8.01
CA ILE A 181 9.01 -37.24 9.23
C ILE A 181 8.71 -35.77 8.93
N GLU A 182 7.82 -35.19 9.73
CA GLU A 182 7.64 -33.74 9.84
C GLU A 182 8.56 -33.20 10.94
N VAL A 183 9.74 -32.70 10.55
CA VAL A 183 10.73 -32.14 11.50
C VAL A 183 10.18 -30.88 12.13
N GLN A 184 10.09 -30.89 13.46
CA GLN A 184 9.55 -29.78 14.26
C GLN A 184 10.66 -28.87 14.80
N GLN A 185 11.82 -29.43 15.15
CA GLN A 185 12.97 -28.67 15.64
C GLN A 185 14.32 -29.27 15.20
N ILE A 186 15.29 -28.37 15.02
CA ILE A 186 16.71 -28.69 14.88
C ILE A 186 17.40 -28.23 16.16
N ILE A 187 18.00 -29.17 16.89
CA ILE A 187 18.65 -28.91 18.17
C ILE A 187 20.12 -29.22 18.03
N GLN A 188 20.95 -28.23 18.34
CA GLN A 188 22.39 -28.43 18.48
C GLN A 188 22.84 -28.14 19.91
N PRO A 189 23.30 -29.15 20.67
CA PRO A 189 23.93 -28.93 21.95
C PRO A 189 25.22 -28.10 21.81
N PRO A 190 25.50 -27.17 22.74
CA PRO A 190 26.74 -26.42 22.76
C PRO A 190 27.95 -27.36 22.72
N GLU A 191 28.97 -26.99 21.93
CA GLU A 191 30.27 -27.69 21.84
C GLU A 191 30.22 -29.15 21.32
N SER A 192 29.05 -29.61 20.87
CA SER A 192 28.90 -30.93 20.24
C SER A 192 28.86 -30.85 18.72
N TYR A 193 29.48 -31.84 18.05
CA TYR A 193 29.39 -32.05 16.60
C TYR A 193 28.17 -32.91 16.21
N VAL A 194 27.14 -32.93 17.06
CA VAL A 194 25.94 -33.75 16.87
C VAL A 194 24.75 -32.82 16.72
N ILE A 195 23.95 -33.07 15.69
CA ILE A 195 22.69 -32.39 15.42
C ILE A 195 21.56 -33.37 15.70
N TYR A 196 20.53 -32.92 16.41
CA TYR A 196 19.30 -33.66 16.60
C TYR A 196 18.21 -33.02 15.74
N ALA A 197 17.70 -33.77 14.76
CA ALA A 197 16.46 -33.43 14.08
C ALA A 197 15.33 -34.24 14.72
N VAL A 198 14.34 -33.55 15.28
CA VAL A 198 13.23 -34.17 16.01
C VAL A 198 11.90 -33.80 15.37
N GLY A 199 10.98 -34.76 15.31
CA GLY A 199 9.70 -34.55 14.64
C GLY A 199 8.73 -35.71 14.80
N PHE A 200 7.61 -35.59 14.10
CA PHE A 200 6.53 -36.57 14.14
C PHE A 200 6.43 -37.33 12.81
N VAL A 201 6.06 -38.60 12.86
CA VAL A 201 5.61 -39.36 11.69
C VAL A 201 4.10 -39.56 11.85
N GLY A 202 3.31 -38.86 11.03
CA GLY A 202 1.87 -38.74 11.22
C GLY A 202 1.54 -38.09 12.58
N SER A 203 0.47 -38.54 13.23
CA SER A 203 0.09 -38.03 14.56
C SER A 203 0.63 -38.86 15.72
N SER A 204 1.02 -40.11 15.52
CA SER A 204 1.18 -41.10 16.60
C SER A 204 2.61 -41.62 16.84
N GLN A 205 3.60 -41.16 16.09
CA GLN A 205 5.00 -41.60 16.25
C GLN A 205 5.94 -40.40 16.35
N PHE A 206 6.91 -40.48 17.26
CA PHE A 206 7.94 -39.46 17.47
C PHE A 206 9.32 -40.01 17.14
N ASP A 207 10.03 -39.31 16.27
CA ASP A 207 11.30 -39.74 15.71
C ASP A 207 12.41 -38.72 16.03
N VAL A 208 13.59 -39.24 16.34
CA VAL A 208 14.80 -38.49 16.70
C VAL A 208 15.95 -38.98 15.85
N TYR A 209 16.42 -38.13 14.94
CA TYR A 209 17.59 -38.38 14.09
C TYR A 209 18.81 -37.68 14.67
N GLN A 210 19.82 -38.47 15.01
CA GLN A 210 21.12 -37.99 15.47
C GLN A 210 22.08 -37.97 14.28
N ILE A 211 22.49 -36.78 13.85
CA ILE A 211 23.27 -36.56 12.62
C ILE A 211 24.63 -35.97 12.99
N ASN A 212 25.67 -36.39 12.28
CA ASN A 212 27.00 -35.81 12.40
C ASN A 212 27.05 -34.44 11.70
N ALA A 213 27.39 -33.39 12.44
CA ALA A 213 27.43 -32.03 11.92
C ALA A 213 28.46 -31.82 10.79
N LYS A 214 29.52 -32.63 10.74
CA LYS A 214 30.61 -32.49 9.73
C LYS A 214 30.30 -33.21 8.43
N SER A 215 29.80 -34.44 8.49
CA SER A 215 29.60 -35.30 7.32
C SER A 215 28.14 -35.40 6.86
N GLY A 216 27.17 -34.96 7.68
CA GLY A 216 25.75 -35.18 7.40
C GLY A 216 25.30 -36.65 7.60
N GLU A 217 26.20 -37.52 8.04
CA GLU A 217 25.90 -38.95 8.23
C GLU A 217 24.98 -39.16 9.44
N LEU A 218 24.01 -40.06 9.26
CA LEU A 218 23.13 -40.49 10.33
C LEU A 218 23.90 -41.38 11.31
N LEU A 219 24.04 -40.93 12.54
CA LEU A 219 24.70 -41.67 13.62
C LEU A 219 23.74 -42.66 14.29
N LYS A 220 22.54 -42.19 14.64
CA LYS A 220 21.50 -42.98 15.33
C LYS A 220 20.12 -42.47 14.95
N HIS A 221 19.17 -43.38 14.83
CA HIS A 221 17.74 -43.08 14.72
C HIS A 221 17.01 -43.76 15.88
N LYS A 222 16.13 -43.01 16.54
CA LYS A 222 15.26 -43.53 17.58
C LYS A 222 13.82 -43.17 17.22
N SER A 223 12.92 -44.12 17.39
CA SER A 223 11.50 -43.94 17.19
C SER A 223 10.75 -44.48 18.40
N ALA A 224 9.68 -43.78 18.79
CA ALA A 224 8.76 -44.26 19.80
C ALA A 224 7.32 -43.89 19.46
N ALA A 225 6.41 -44.86 19.59
CA ALA A 225 4.99 -44.68 19.35
C ALA A 225 4.30 -44.05 20.57
N PHE A 226 3.42 -43.10 20.30
CA PHE A 226 2.55 -42.42 21.25
C PHE A 226 1.08 -42.56 20.79
N PRO A 227 0.32 -43.51 21.38
CA PRO A 227 -1.02 -43.88 20.89
C PRO A 227 -2.05 -42.74 20.85
N ASP A 228 -1.95 -41.77 21.76
CA ASP A 228 -2.92 -40.66 21.91
C ASP A 228 -2.70 -39.54 20.87
N GLY A 229 -1.58 -39.61 20.14
CA GLY A 229 -1.16 -38.65 19.14
C GLY A 229 -0.73 -37.28 19.66
N PHE A 230 0.04 -36.55 18.86
CA PHE A 230 0.54 -35.20 19.15
C PHE A 230 -0.30 -34.12 18.45
N TYR A 231 -0.35 -32.94 19.05
CA TYR A 231 -0.97 -31.76 18.47
C TYR A 231 -0.04 -30.54 18.55
N GLY A 232 0.10 -29.86 17.42
CA GLY A 232 0.84 -28.59 17.34
C GLY A 232 2.36 -28.77 17.31
N GLU A 233 3.06 -27.73 17.75
CA GLU A 233 4.52 -27.67 17.69
C GLU A 233 5.19 -28.30 18.93
N VAL A 234 6.38 -28.84 18.73
CA VAL A 234 7.26 -29.29 19.83
C VAL A 234 8.14 -28.14 20.28
N LEU A 235 8.18 -27.89 21.59
CA LEU A 235 9.03 -26.88 22.19
C LEU A 235 10.18 -27.50 22.99
N LEU A 236 11.42 -27.11 22.70
CA LEU A 236 12.59 -27.42 23.53
C LEU A 236 12.57 -26.55 24.79
N VAL A 237 12.46 -27.20 25.94
CA VAL A 237 12.46 -26.52 27.25
C VAL A 237 13.82 -26.64 27.93
N SER A 238 14.46 -27.80 27.84
CA SER A 238 15.83 -28.02 28.33
C SER A 238 16.64 -28.76 27.28
N SER A 239 17.95 -28.91 27.50
CA SER A 239 18.85 -29.57 26.54
C SER A 239 18.48 -31.02 26.17
N ASP A 240 17.59 -31.65 26.95
CA ASP A 240 17.20 -33.05 26.91
C ASP A 240 15.68 -33.30 26.92
N MET A 241 14.87 -32.27 27.15
CA MET A 241 13.41 -32.37 27.28
C MET A 241 12.68 -31.47 26.28
N LEU A 242 11.72 -32.09 25.60
CA LEU A 242 10.78 -31.46 24.69
C LEU A 242 9.37 -31.53 25.28
N VAL A 243 8.51 -30.57 24.94
CA VAL A 243 7.11 -30.56 25.37
C VAL A 243 6.19 -30.34 24.18
N SER A 244 5.08 -31.08 24.16
CA SER A 244 4.00 -30.99 23.17
C SER A 244 2.64 -31.17 23.84
N LEU A 245 1.56 -30.86 23.13
CA LEU A 245 0.20 -31.27 23.51
C LEU A 245 -0.14 -32.63 22.88
N ASP A 246 -1.08 -33.34 23.50
CA ASP A 246 -1.73 -34.51 22.92
C ASP A 246 -2.81 -34.12 21.91
N ALA A 247 -3.26 -35.07 21.08
CA ALA A 247 -4.29 -34.81 20.05
C ALA A 247 -5.59 -34.23 20.63
N THR A 248 -5.94 -34.62 21.87
CA THR A 248 -7.14 -34.14 22.57
C THR A 248 -6.97 -32.77 23.23
N ARG A 249 -5.75 -32.22 23.25
CA ARG A 249 -5.36 -30.96 23.92
C ARG A 249 -5.69 -30.93 25.42
N SER A 250 -5.84 -32.08 26.04
CA SER A 250 -6.16 -32.22 27.46
C SER A 250 -4.92 -32.53 28.30
N ASN A 251 -3.85 -33.03 27.68
CA ASN A 251 -2.62 -33.44 28.34
C ASN A 251 -1.38 -32.73 27.77
N LEU A 252 -0.47 -32.37 28.67
CA LEU A 252 0.90 -32.01 28.30
C LEU A 252 1.74 -33.28 28.24
N VAL A 253 2.46 -33.44 27.14
CA VAL A 253 3.37 -34.55 26.90
C VAL A 253 4.80 -34.02 26.98
N THR A 254 5.53 -34.44 28.00
CA THR A 254 6.97 -34.19 28.12
C THR A 254 7.73 -35.38 27.53
N ILE A 255 8.67 -35.11 26.64
CA ILE A 255 9.41 -36.08 25.86
C ILE A 255 10.89 -35.97 26.23
N ASN A 256 11.46 -37.02 26.84
CA ASN A 256 12.91 -37.12 27.04
C ASN A 256 13.52 -37.88 25.87
N PHE A 257 14.35 -37.21 25.07
CA PHE A 257 14.91 -37.80 23.84
C PHE A 257 16.38 -38.24 23.97
N ARG A 258 17.08 -37.82 25.03
CA ARG A 258 18.51 -38.14 25.23
C ARG A 258 18.77 -39.51 25.84
N LYS A 259 17.84 -40.05 26.63
CA LYS A 259 17.93 -41.41 27.18
C LYS A 259 18.03 -42.46 26.06
N GLU A 260 18.50 -43.66 26.37
CA GLU A 260 18.63 -44.73 25.37
C GLU A 260 17.31 -44.99 24.65
N GLU A 261 16.21 -45.04 25.40
CA GLU A 261 14.83 -45.06 24.89
C GLU A 261 14.16 -43.69 25.09
N ILE A 262 13.28 -43.32 24.14
CA ILE A 262 12.46 -42.12 24.25
C ILE A 262 11.36 -42.39 25.28
N SER A 263 11.30 -41.58 26.35
CA SER A 263 10.27 -41.72 27.38
C SER A 263 9.27 -40.58 27.32
N PHE A 264 7.98 -40.93 27.32
CA PHE A 264 6.87 -39.99 27.39
C PHE A 264 6.28 -39.95 28.81
N SER A 265 6.08 -38.76 29.35
CA SER A 265 5.23 -38.56 30.53
C SER A 265 4.08 -37.62 30.21
N LYS A 266 2.85 -38.05 30.54
CA LYS A 266 1.61 -37.31 30.35
C LYS A 266 1.21 -36.65 31.66
N THR A 267 0.87 -35.38 31.61
CA THR A 267 0.27 -34.66 32.75
C THR A 267 -1.03 -34.01 32.31
N HIS A 268 -2.14 -34.35 32.97
CA HIS A 268 -3.43 -33.77 32.66
C HIS A 268 -3.47 -32.28 33.06
N ILE A 269 -3.89 -31.42 32.14
CA ILE A 269 -3.81 -29.96 32.31
C ILE A 269 -4.74 -29.48 33.43
N SER A 270 -5.88 -30.15 33.66
CA SER A 270 -6.79 -29.79 34.76
C SER A 270 -6.14 -29.91 36.13
N TYR A 271 -5.19 -30.83 36.33
CA TYR A 271 -4.46 -30.96 37.60
C TYR A 271 -3.50 -29.79 37.85
N LEU A 272 -3.02 -29.14 36.80
CA LEU A 272 -2.11 -27.99 36.89
C LEU A 272 -2.89 -26.68 37.03
N VAL A 273 -3.91 -26.49 36.19
CA VAL A 273 -4.53 -25.17 36.01
C VAL A 273 -5.92 -25.08 36.67
N GLY A 274 -6.64 -26.19 36.83
CA GLY A 274 -8.06 -26.26 37.23
C GLY A 274 -9.00 -26.51 36.04
N GLU A 275 -10.27 -26.85 36.26
CA GLU A 275 -11.20 -27.32 35.22
C GLU A 275 -11.74 -26.26 34.22
N SER A 276 -11.45 -24.97 34.40
CA SER A 276 -12.26 -23.89 33.76
C SER A 276 -11.50 -22.86 32.91
N PHE A 277 -10.39 -23.22 32.24
CA PHE A 277 -9.60 -22.25 31.44
C PHE A 277 -9.78 -22.35 29.91
N GLY A 278 -10.61 -23.27 29.40
CA GLY A 278 -10.80 -23.46 27.96
C GLY A 278 -9.64 -24.21 27.29
N ILE A 279 -9.53 -24.12 25.96
CA ILE A 279 -8.57 -24.91 25.17
C ILE A 279 -7.16 -24.29 25.26
N PRO A 280 -6.13 -25.06 25.68
CA PRO A 280 -4.76 -24.56 25.79
C PRO A 280 -4.06 -24.50 24.43
N VAL A 281 -3.18 -23.50 24.28
CA VAL A 281 -2.24 -23.37 23.16
C VAL A 281 -0.84 -23.11 23.73
N ILE A 282 0.15 -23.91 23.33
CA ILE A 282 1.56 -23.65 23.65
C ILE A 282 2.01 -22.41 22.87
N LEU A 283 2.57 -21.41 23.55
CA LEU A 283 3.24 -20.30 22.88
C LEU A 283 4.64 -20.76 22.40
N PRO A 284 5.03 -20.47 21.15
CA PRO A 284 6.32 -20.87 20.58
C PRO A 284 7.50 -20.00 21.07
N SER A 285 7.45 -19.52 22.31
CA SER A 285 8.52 -18.72 22.92
C SER A 285 9.64 -19.62 23.43
N LYS A 286 10.88 -19.38 23.00
CA LYS A 286 12.07 -20.15 23.42
C LYS A 286 12.49 -19.73 24.83
N LEU A 287 11.87 -20.35 25.84
CA LEU A 287 12.17 -20.11 27.25
C LEU A 287 12.92 -21.32 27.84
N SER A 288 14.04 -21.07 28.53
CA SER A 288 14.79 -22.15 29.18
C SER A 288 14.13 -22.58 30.49
N GLY A 289 13.82 -23.87 30.60
CA GLY A 289 13.23 -24.50 31.79
C GLY A 289 11.76 -24.17 32.05
N ILE A 290 11.14 -23.31 31.24
CA ILE A 290 9.77 -22.81 31.42
C ILE A 290 8.99 -22.93 30.11
N LEU A 291 7.71 -23.26 30.23
CA LEU A 291 6.72 -23.30 29.17
C LEU A 291 5.65 -22.25 29.42
N ALA A 292 5.21 -21.53 28.39
CA ALA A 292 4.08 -20.62 28.46
C ALA A 292 2.85 -21.24 27.76
N LEU A 293 1.78 -21.47 28.52
CA LEU A 293 0.50 -21.94 28.01
C LEU A 293 -0.51 -20.80 27.99
N LYS A 294 -1.02 -20.50 26.79
CA LYS A 294 -2.08 -19.51 26.60
C LYS A 294 -3.43 -20.20 26.61
N PHE A 295 -4.27 -19.72 27.50
CA PHE A 295 -5.70 -19.95 27.56
C PHE A 295 -6.44 -18.69 27.07
N ASN A 296 -7.76 -18.75 26.87
CA ASN A 296 -8.53 -17.63 26.30
C ASN A 296 -8.26 -16.28 26.99
N THR A 297 -8.18 -16.31 28.33
CA THR A 297 -7.99 -15.10 29.16
C THR A 297 -6.77 -15.18 30.05
N HIS A 298 -6.08 -16.32 30.15
CA HIS A 298 -4.98 -16.48 31.10
C HIS A 298 -3.74 -17.03 30.40
N LEU A 299 -2.58 -16.58 30.84
CA LEU A 299 -1.30 -17.15 30.51
C LEU A 299 -0.73 -17.85 31.73
N VAL A 300 -0.39 -19.12 31.59
CA VAL A 300 0.13 -19.95 32.67
C VAL A 300 1.56 -20.34 32.35
N PHE A 301 2.46 -20.05 33.28
CA PHE A 301 3.85 -20.45 33.16
C PHE A 301 4.09 -21.74 33.94
N ILE A 302 4.70 -22.72 33.29
CA ILE A 302 4.96 -24.03 33.85
C ILE A 302 6.46 -24.29 33.79
N ARG A 303 7.06 -24.57 34.94
CA ARG A 303 8.46 -24.97 35.04
C ARG A 303 8.56 -26.48 34.86
N VAL A 304 9.50 -26.88 34.01
CA VAL A 304 9.81 -28.29 33.75
C VAL A 304 11.07 -28.63 34.54
N LYS A 305 10.94 -29.53 35.53
CA LYS A 305 12.09 -30.05 36.30
C LYS A 305 12.78 -31.18 35.53
N SER A 306 14.02 -31.49 35.90
CA SER A 306 14.87 -32.53 35.29
C SER A 306 14.26 -33.94 35.26
N GLU A 307 13.24 -34.22 36.07
CA GLU A 307 12.50 -35.50 36.09
C GLU A 307 11.23 -35.50 35.21
N GLY A 308 10.95 -34.42 34.46
CA GLY A 308 9.70 -34.27 33.69
C GLY A 308 8.49 -33.86 34.54
N LYS A 309 8.68 -33.62 35.84
CA LYS A 309 7.65 -33.05 36.72
C LYS A 309 7.36 -31.60 36.30
N LEU A 310 6.09 -31.30 36.12
CA LEU A 310 5.57 -29.99 35.75
C LEU A 310 5.08 -29.26 37.01
N GLU A 311 5.52 -28.02 37.20
CA GLU A 311 5.11 -27.16 38.30
C GLU A 311 4.60 -25.83 37.76
N VAL A 312 3.41 -25.41 38.17
CA VAL A 312 2.89 -24.09 37.79
C VAL A 312 3.65 -23.03 38.58
N VAL A 313 4.31 -22.14 37.85
CA VAL A 313 5.09 -21.03 38.41
C VAL A 313 4.21 -19.82 38.66
N ASP A 314 3.34 -19.50 37.70
CA ASP A 314 2.51 -18.30 37.76
C ASP A 314 1.29 -18.41 36.85
N LYS A 315 0.25 -17.63 37.16
CA LYS A 315 -0.99 -17.52 36.39
C LYS A 315 -1.31 -16.03 36.20
N ILE A 316 -1.31 -15.57 34.96
CA ILE A 316 -1.44 -14.15 34.62
C ILE A 316 -2.69 -13.95 33.77
N ALA A 317 -3.66 -13.19 34.31
CA ALA A 317 -4.98 -13.04 33.71
C ALA A 317 -5.06 -12.02 32.56
N ASN A 318 -4.00 -11.27 32.24
CA ASN A 318 -4.00 -10.23 31.20
C ASN A 318 -2.67 -10.11 30.44
N ALA A 319 -1.91 -11.21 30.34
CA ALA A 319 -0.67 -11.23 29.57
C ALA A 319 -0.98 -11.16 28.07
N ALA A 320 -0.43 -10.14 27.39
CA ALA A 320 -0.61 -9.95 25.96
C ALA A 320 0.43 -10.71 25.13
N ALA A 321 1.71 -10.60 25.52
CA ALA A 321 2.81 -11.22 24.79
C ALA A 321 3.99 -11.58 25.72
N VAL A 322 4.78 -12.56 25.27
CA VAL A 322 6.01 -13.03 25.91
C VAL A 322 7.13 -13.03 24.88
N SER A 323 8.32 -12.55 25.24
CA SER A 323 9.49 -12.60 24.36
C SER A 323 10.22 -13.94 24.45
N ASP A 324 11.07 -14.22 23.47
CA ASP A 324 12.10 -15.25 23.62
C ASP A 324 13.08 -14.88 24.75
N ALA A 325 13.72 -15.89 25.33
CA ALA A 325 14.73 -15.70 26.35
C ALA A 325 16.04 -15.16 25.74
N LEU A 326 16.56 -14.09 26.36
CA LEU A 326 17.81 -13.46 26.00
C LEU A 326 18.88 -13.79 27.05
N SER A 327 20.01 -14.33 26.60
CA SER A 327 21.20 -14.52 27.44
C SER A 327 21.99 -13.22 27.54
N PHE A 328 22.30 -12.75 28.75
CA PHE A 328 23.03 -11.48 28.95
C PHE A 328 24.29 -11.61 29.82
N SER A 329 24.40 -12.67 30.62
CA SER A 329 25.59 -13.05 31.39
C SER A 329 25.69 -14.59 31.45
N GLU A 330 26.83 -15.13 31.88
CA GLU A 330 27.01 -16.59 31.98
C GLU A 330 25.95 -17.22 32.88
N GLY A 331 25.11 -18.09 32.29
CA GLY A 331 24.05 -18.80 32.99
C GLY A 331 22.82 -17.97 33.36
N GLN A 332 22.75 -16.68 33.02
CA GLN A 332 21.54 -15.87 33.25
C GLN A 332 20.81 -15.55 31.95
N GLN A 333 19.53 -15.88 31.95
CA GLN A 333 18.60 -15.58 30.88
C GLN A 333 17.44 -14.75 31.42
N ALA A 334 17.01 -13.77 30.64
CA ALA A 334 15.88 -12.93 30.92
C ALA A 334 14.88 -12.97 29.76
N PHE A 335 13.61 -12.80 30.06
CA PHE A 335 12.55 -12.66 29.06
C PHE A 335 11.61 -11.52 29.50
N ALA A 336 10.94 -10.91 28.54
CA ALA A 336 9.92 -9.90 28.81
C ALA A 336 8.52 -10.52 28.78
N LEU A 337 7.72 -10.08 29.73
CA LEU A 337 6.29 -10.23 29.78
C LEU A 337 5.65 -8.86 29.58
N VAL A 338 4.68 -8.79 28.69
CA VAL A 338 3.89 -7.58 28.45
C VAL A 338 2.45 -7.82 28.86
N GLU A 339 1.95 -7.00 29.78
CA GLU A 339 0.58 -7.04 30.29
C GLU A 339 -0.15 -5.74 29.97
N HIS A 340 -1.46 -5.83 29.77
CA HIS A 340 -2.33 -4.67 29.63
C HIS A 340 -3.04 -4.42 30.96
N VAL A 341 -2.73 -3.30 31.61
CA VAL A 341 -3.30 -2.94 32.92
C VAL A 341 -3.78 -1.49 32.87
N ASP A 342 -5.08 -1.27 33.09
CA ASP A 342 -5.70 0.07 33.13
C ASP A 342 -5.35 0.98 31.93
N GLY A 343 -5.33 0.43 30.72
CA GLY A 343 -4.97 1.18 29.50
C GLY A 343 -3.48 1.52 29.38
N LYS A 344 -2.61 0.86 30.14
CA LYS A 344 -1.15 1.03 30.10
C LYS A 344 -0.46 -0.29 29.73
N ILE A 345 0.72 -0.17 29.11
CA ILE A 345 1.62 -1.31 28.96
C ILE A 345 2.35 -1.48 30.29
N LEU A 346 2.28 -2.66 30.88
CA LEU A 346 3.21 -3.07 31.93
C LEU A 346 4.23 -4.03 31.30
N LEU A 347 5.46 -3.54 31.14
CA LEU A 347 6.59 -4.36 30.69
C LEU A 347 7.33 -4.87 31.94
N THR A 348 7.32 -6.18 32.14
CA THR A 348 8.05 -6.84 33.23
C THR A 348 9.13 -7.73 32.62
N VAL A 349 10.39 -7.50 32.97
CA VAL A 349 11.50 -8.39 32.62
C VAL A 349 11.78 -9.31 33.80
N LYS A 350 11.66 -10.62 33.59
CA LYS A 350 11.91 -11.65 34.60
C LYS A 350 13.12 -12.50 34.23
N LEU A 351 13.79 -13.03 35.24
CA LEU A 351 14.85 -14.01 35.06
C LEU A 351 14.23 -15.41 34.93
N SER A 352 14.73 -16.24 34.02
CA SER A 352 14.20 -17.60 33.81
C SER A 352 14.38 -18.49 35.04
N HIS A 353 15.47 -18.30 35.79
CA HIS A 353 15.78 -19.11 36.98
C HIS A 353 15.14 -18.57 38.27
N ASP A 354 14.94 -17.26 38.37
CA ASP A 354 14.34 -16.61 39.55
C ASP A 354 13.05 -15.87 39.15
N TRP A 355 11.92 -16.47 39.51
CA TRP A 355 10.59 -15.94 39.21
C TRP A 355 10.08 -14.95 40.27
N ASN A 356 10.67 -14.98 41.47
CA ASN A 356 10.17 -14.23 42.62
C ASN A 356 10.65 -12.76 42.59
N SER A 357 11.68 -12.45 41.81
CA SER A 357 12.17 -11.09 41.61
C SER A 357 11.86 -10.57 40.21
N ASP A 358 11.14 -9.45 40.13
CA ASP A 358 11.02 -8.69 38.89
C ASP A 358 12.33 -7.93 38.68
N PHE A 359 13.10 -8.27 37.63
CA PHE A 359 14.37 -7.57 37.34
C PHE A 359 14.12 -6.12 36.90
N LEU A 360 13.07 -5.93 36.12
CA LEU A 360 12.62 -4.62 35.65
C LEU A 360 11.10 -4.62 35.55
N LYS A 361 10.49 -3.52 35.99
CA LYS A 361 9.05 -3.30 35.86
C LYS A 361 8.80 -1.87 35.44
N GLU A 362 8.34 -1.69 34.22
CA GLU A 362 8.12 -0.39 33.59
C GLU A 362 6.65 -0.25 33.18
N ARG A 363 6.05 0.90 33.51
CA ARG A 363 4.66 1.23 33.16
C ARG A 363 4.67 2.37 32.15
N ILE A 364 4.02 2.15 31.02
CA ILE A 364 4.03 3.08 29.90
C ILE A 364 2.59 3.41 29.51
N ALA A 365 2.31 4.70 29.32
CA ALA A 365 1.01 5.15 28.84
C ALA A 365 0.82 4.71 27.37
N MET A 366 -0.32 4.09 27.07
CA MET A 366 -0.68 3.75 25.69
C MET A 366 -1.51 4.86 25.07
N ASP A 367 -1.35 5.04 23.76
CA ASP A 367 -2.47 5.52 22.97
C ASP A 367 -3.51 4.40 22.84
N HIS A 368 -4.78 4.74 23.06
CA HIS A 368 -5.90 3.80 22.94
C HIS A 368 -6.03 3.27 21.50
N GLN A 369 -5.48 3.99 20.52
CA GLN A 369 -5.55 3.67 19.09
C GLN A 369 -4.58 2.56 18.63
N TRP A 370 -3.63 2.12 19.47
CA TRP A 370 -2.67 1.07 19.09
C TRP A 370 -3.20 -0.37 19.29
N GLY A 371 -4.24 -0.54 20.11
CA GLY A 371 -4.86 -1.86 20.34
C GLY A 371 -4.01 -2.87 21.13
N LEU A 372 -4.19 -4.15 20.80
CA LEU A 372 -3.49 -5.35 21.33
C LEU A 372 -1.96 -5.28 21.22
N VAL A 373 -1.18 -5.73 22.21
CA VAL A 373 0.23 -6.10 21.93
C VAL A 373 0.26 -7.50 21.32
N GLN A 374 0.87 -7.67 20.15
CA GLN A 374 0.96 -8.95 19.46
C GLN A 374 2.28 -9.68 19.71
N LYS A 375 3.41 -8.96 19.65
CA LYS A 375 4.76 -9.53 19.83
C LYS A 375 5.66 -8.56 20.59
N VAL A 376 6.66 -9.11 21.28
CA VAL A 376 7.70 -8.35 21.97
C VAL A 376 9.06 -9.02 21.75
N PHE A 377 10.05 -8.21 21.39
CA PHE A 377 11.45 -8.63 21.25
C PHE A 377 12.30 -7.82 22.22
N ILE A 378 13.28 -8.46 22.86
CA ILE A 378 14.12 -7.77 23.85
C ILE A 378 15.60 -7.76 23.47
N ASN A 379 16.29 -6.76 24.00
CA ASN A 379 17.74 -6.63 23.93
C ASN A 379 18.29 -6.11 25.24
N THR A 380 19.55 -6.42 25.54
CA THR A 380 20.28 -5.93 26.72
C THR A 380 21.31 -4.87 26.33
N TYR A 381 21.65 -4.00 27.26
CA TYR A 381 22.80 -3.10 27.16
C TYR A 381 23.38 -2.81 28.53
N ILE A 382 24.65 -2.44 28.57
CA ILE A 382 25.33 -2.07 29.81
C ILE A 382 25.11 -0.58 30.05
N ARG A 383 24.61 -0.23 31.24
CA ARG A 383 24.43 1.14 31.73
C ARG A 383 25.75 1.72 32.26
N THR A 384 25.77 3.02 32.55
CA THR A 384 26.97 3.72 33.07
C THR A 384 27.42 3.20 34.44
N ASP A 385 26.48 2.72 35.25
CA ASP A 385 26.70 2.07 36.55
C ASP A 385 27.15 0.60 36.44
N ARG A 386 27.42 0.11 35.22
CA ARG A 386 27.72 -1.29 34.89
C ARG A 386 26.58 -2.28 35.12
N SER A 387 25.37 -1.81 35.42
CA SER A 387 24.17 -2.67 35.46
C SER A 387 23.65 -2.97 34.06
N HIS A 388 22.82 -4.00 33.94
CA HIS A 388 22.16 -4.35 32.69
C HIS A 388 20.83 -3.60 32.55
N GLY A 389 20.69 -2.84 31.47
CA GLY A 389 19.42 -2.28 31.01
C GLY A 389 18.81 -3.12 29.90
N PHE A 390 17.50 -3.00 29.71
CA PHE A 390 16.77 -3.69 28.65
C PHE A 390 16.11 -2.69 27.69
N ARG A 391 16.02 -3.09 26.42
CA ARG A 391 15.18 -2.47 25.40
C ARG A 391 14.13 -3.48 24.98
N ALA A 392 12.91 -3.02 24.73
CA ALA A 392 11.85 -3.85 24.20
C ALA A 392 11.32 -3.23 22.91
N LEU A 393 11.31 -4.01 21.82
CA LEU A 393 10.64 -3.68 20.58
C LEU A 393 9.27 -4.37 20.60
N ILE A 394 8.21 -3.58 20.57
CA ILE A 394 6.83 -4.06 20.68
C ILE A 394 6.12 -3.88 19.33
N VAL A 395 5.44 -4.94 18.89
CA VAL A 395 4.57 -4.95 17.71
C VAL A 395 3.12 -4.94 18.18
N MET A 396 2.38 -3.93 17.76
CA MET A 396 1.00 -3.68 18.14
C MET A 396 -0.01 -4.31 17.15
N GLU A 397 -1.29 -4.33 17.52
CA GLU A 397 -2.39 -4.94 16.75
C GLU A 397 -2.65 -4.19 15.45
N ASP A 398 -2.53 -2.87 15.49
CA ASP A 398 -2.64 -1.97 14.35
C ASP A 398 -1.39 -1.94 13.44
N HIS A 399 -0.45 -2.84 13.72
CA HIS A 399 0.87 -2.97 13.09
C HIS A 399 1.86 -1.86 13.47
N SER A 400 1.57 -1.01 14.46
CA SER A 400 2.53 -0.04 14.97
C SER A 400 3.74 -0.70 15.64
N LEU A 401 4.90 -0.08 15.49
CA LEU A 401 6.18 -0.54 16.02
C LEU A 401 6.71 0.47 17.05
N LEU A 402 6.92 0.02 18.28
CA LEU A 402 7.37 0.86 19.40
C LEU A 402 8.70 0.33 19.94
N LEU A 403 9.68 1.22 20.12
CA LEU A 403 10.90 0.88 20.87
C LEU A 403 10.88 1.53 22.25
N LEU A 404 10.97 0.70 23.28
CA LEU A 404 10.99 1.11 24.66
C LEU A 404 12.39 1.02 25.25
N GLN A 405 12.74 2.03 26.05
CA GLN A 405 13.96 2.04 26.84
C GLN A 405 13.73 2.85 28.12
N GLN A 406 14.04 2.25 29.29
CA GLN A 406 14.01 2.95 30.59
C GLN A 406 12.63 3.56 30.93
N GLY A 407 11.54 2.88 30.56
CA GLY A 407 10.18 3.32 30.86
C GLY A 407 9.62 4.38 29.93
N GLU A 408 10.36 4.77 28.88
CA GLU A 408 9.93 5.73 27.87
C GLU A 408 9.92 5.11 26.46
N ILE A 409 9.04 5.65 25.60
CA ILE A 409 9.00 5.35 24.17
C ILE A 409 10.10 6.17 23.50
N VAL A 410 11.14 5.50 23.00
CA VAL A 410 12.26 6.16 22.30
C VAL A 410 11.78 6.69 20.95
N TRP A 411 11.04 5.86 20.23
CA TRP A 411 10.37 6.22 18.98
C TRP A 411 9.19 5.29 18.73
N SER A 412 8.24 5.77 17.94
CA SER A 412 7.09 5.02 17.43
C SER A 412 7.02 5.14 15.91
N ARG A 413 6.56 4.07 15.25
CA ARG A 413 6.39 4.02 13.79
C ARG A 413 5.05 3.38 13.45
N GLU A 414 4.27 4.05 12.62
CA GLU A 414 2.94 3.61 12.18
C GLU A 414 3.06 2.72 10.93
N GLU A 415 3.60 1.50 11.09
CA GLU A 415 3.88 0.59 9.97
C GLU A 415 2.62 -0.01 9.31
N GLY A 416 1.43 0.24 9.87
CA GLY A 416 0.15 -0.13 9.23
C GLY A 416 -0.05 0.53 7.87
N LEU A 417 0.54 1.71 7.65
CA LEU A 417 0.48 2.48 6.39
C LEU A 417 1.17 1.79 5.20
N ALA A 418 1.99 0.76 5.42
CA ALA A 418 2.57 -0.04 4.35
C ALA A 418 1.56 -1.01 3.70
N SER A 419 0.37 -1.18 4.28
CA SER A 419 -0.63 -2.19 3.89
C SER A 419 -2.00 -1.55 3.63
N ILE A 420 -2.05 -0.59 2.69
CA ILE A 420 -3.26 0.13 2.34
C ILE A 420 -4.21 -0.76 1.51
N ILE A 421 -5.48 -0.80 1.90
CA ILE A 421 -6.56 -1.49 1.16
C ILE A 421 -7.24 -0.52 0.20
N ASP A 422 -7.68 0.63 0.71
CA ASP A 422 -8.47 1.60 -0.04
C ASP A 422 -8.22 3.03 0.46
N VAL A 423 -8.44 3.98 -0.44
CA VAL A 423 -8.15 5.41 -0.22
C VAL A 423 -9.29 6.26 -0.73
N THR A 424 -9.77 7.15 0.14
CA THR A 424 -10.71 8.21 -0.24
C THR A 424 -10.19 9.57 0.18
N THR A 425 -10.88 10.63 -0.23
CA THR A 425 -10.47 12.01 0.08
C THR A 425 -11.60 12.81 0.70
N SER A 426 -11.25 13.69 1.63
CA SER A 426 -12.14 14.68 2.22
C SER A 426 -11.60 16.10 2.04
N GLU A 427 -12.47 17.06 1.76
CA GLU A 427 -12.10 18.48 1.67
C GLU A 427 -11.90 19.05 3.08
N LEU A 428 -10.97 19.99 3.25
CA LEU A 428 -10.76 20.68 4.54
C LEU A 428 -11.83 21.76 4.81
N PRO A 429 -11.99 22.22 6.05
CA PRO A 429 -12.91 23.31 6.38
C PRO A 429 -12.45 24.64 5.78
N VAL A 430 -13.41 25.50 5.43
CA VAL A 430 -13.14 26.84 4.88
C VAL A 430 -12.60 27.75 5.99
N GLU A 431 -11.57 28.54 5.69
CA GLU A 431 -11.04 29.52 6.64
C GLU A 431 -12.10 30.61 6.92
N LYS A 432 -12.55 30.72 8.18
CA LYS A 432 -13.45 31.79 8.62
C LYS A 432 -12.70 33.12 8.53
N LYS A 433 -13.02 33.95 7.52
CA LYS A 433 -12.31 35.21 7.24
C LYS A 433 -12.39 36.18 8.42
N GLY A 434 -11.30 36.32 9.16
CA GLY A 434 -11.00 37.46 10.02
C GLY A 434 -9.68 38.07 9.57
N VAL A 435 -9.69 38.87 8.50
CA VAL A 435 -8.47 39.51 8.00
C VAL A 435 -8.27 40.83 8.74
N SER A 436 -7.29 40.87 9.66
CA SER A 436 -6.85 42.13 10.27
C SER A 436 -5.88 42.86 9.33
N VAL A 437 -5.98 44.19 9.27
CA VAL A 437 -5.15 45.04 8.39
C VAL A 437 -3.65 44.86 8.67
N ALA A 438 -3.26 44.70 9.94
CA ALA A 438 -1.87 44.44 10.34
C ALA A 438 -1.29 43.14 9.76
N LYS A 439 -2.12 42.11 9.56
CA LYS A 439 -1.72 40.82 8.96
C LYS A 439 -1.48 40.96 7.46
N VAL A 440 -2.17 41.88 6.80
CA VAL A 440 -1.97 42.20 5.38
C VAL A 440 -0.69 43.01 5.17
N GLU A 441 -0.42 44.01 6.02
CA GLU A 441 0.81 44.82 5.95
C GLU A 441 2.08 43.99 6.23
N GLN A 442 2.07 43.16 7.27
CA GLN A 442 3.19 42.24 7.55
C GLN A 442 3.41 41.24 6.41
N ASN A 443 2.33 40.66 5.88
CA ASN A 443 2.43 39.77 4.72
C ASN A 443 2.98 40.48 3.48
N LEU A 444 2.66 41.76 3.26
CA LEU A 444 3.13 42.51 2.10
C LEU A 444 4.64 42.82 2.21
N PHE A 445 5.13 43.17 3.40
CA PHE A 445 6.56 43.36 3.65
C PHE A 445 7.35 42.06 3.56
N GLU A 446 6.84 40.96 4.13
CA GLU A 446 7.47 39.65 3.98
C GLU A 446 7.45 39.17 2.53
N TRP A 447 6.35 39.40 1.81
CA TRP A 447 6.24 39.09 0.39
C TRP A 447 7.24 39.88 -0.45
N LEU A 448 7.36 41.21 -0.24
CA LEU A 448 8.36 42.06 -0.89
C LEU A 448 9.78 41.60 -0.55
N LYS A 449 10.06 41.29 0.72
CA LYS A 449 11.37 40.77 1.15
C LYS A 449 11.69 39.44 0.47
N GLY A 450 10.72 38.54 0.35
CA GLY A 450 10.84 37.27 -0.36
C GLY A 450 11.16 37.46 -1.84
N HIS A 451 10.50 38.40 -2.52
CA HIS A 451 10.80 38.73 -3.92
C HIS A 451 12.17 39.37 -4.11
N VAL A 452 12.59 40.26 -3.21
CA VAL A 452 13.95 40.84 -3.25
C VAL A 452 15.01 39.77 -3.05
N LEU A 453 14.79 38.82 -2.13
CA LEU A 453 15.69 37.70 -1.90
C LEU A 453 15.71 36.73 -3.09
N LYS A 454 14.55 36.45 -3.70
CA LYS A 454 14.46 35.64 -4.92
C LYS A 454 15.22 36.31 -6.06
N LEU A 455 15.06 37.63 -6.25
CA LEU A 455 15.82 38.41 -7.23
C LEU A 455 17.33 38.36 -6.99
N LYS A 456 17.77 38.54 -5.73
CA LYS A 456 19.19 38.39 -5.36
C LYS A 456 19.70 36.98 -5.70
N GLY A 457 18.91 35.95 -5.42
CA GLY A 457 19.24 34.55 -5.75
C GLY A 457 19.37 34.33 -7.25
N THR A 458 18.39 34.78 -8.05
CA THR A 458 18.41 34.67 -9.52
C THR A 458 19.59 35.42 -10.14
N LEU A 459 19.98 36.57 -9.58
CA LEU A 459 21.12 37.35 -10.05
C LEU A 459 22.48 36.85 -9.51
N MET A 460 22.52 35.75 -8.75
CA MET A 460 23.71 35.24 -8.05
C MET A 460 24.38 36.28 -7.12
N LEU A 461 23.59 37.21 -6.59
CA LEU A 461 24.00 38.27 -5.65
C LEU A 461 23.64 37.93 -4.19
N ALA A 462 23.10 36.73 -3.93
CA ALA A 462 22.70 36.30 -2.59
C ALA A 462 23.90 35.94 -1.72
N SER A 463 23.96 36.52 -0.52
CA SER A 463 24.94 36.12 0.50
C SER A 463 24.59 34.74 1.11
N PRO A 464 25.52 34.05 1.78
CA PRO A 464 25.23 32.79 2.48
C PRO A 464 24.09 32.91 3.52
N GLU A 465 23.98 34.09 4.15
CA GLU A 465 22.89 34.41 5.08
C GLU A 465 21.55 34.59 4.34
N ASP A 466 21.54 35.26 3.18
CA ASP A 466 20.36 35.37 2.33
C ASP A 466 19.88 33.97 1.87
N ILE A 467 20.81 33.06 1.54
CA ILE A 467 20.50 31.68 1.14
C ILE A 467 19.90 30.89 2.31
N ALA A 468 20.45 31.01 3.52
CA ALA A 468 19.90 30.37 4.71
C ALA A 468 18.49 30.89 5.04
N VAL A 469 18.24 32.19 4.83
CA VAL A 469 16.92 32.80 5.01
C VAL A 469 15.93 32.35 3.93
N ILE A 470 16.37 32.16 2.69
CA ILE A 470 15.57 31.54 1.62
C ILE A 470 15.21 30.09 1.97
N GLN A 471 16.18 29.32 2.48
CA GLN A 471 15.95 27.93 2.92
C GLN A 471 15.00 27.85 4.12
N ASP A 472 15.17 28.71 5.13
CA ASP A 472 14.29 28.77 6.29
C ASP A 472 12.86 29.16 5.90
N MET A 473 12.68 30.12 4.98
CA MET A 473 11.36 30.46 4.44
C MET A 473 10.73 29.32 3.63
N ARG A 474 11.54 28.53 2.91
CA ARG A 474 11.06 27.32 2.21
C ARG A 474 10.60 26.24 3.18
N LEU A 475 11.34 26.03 4.27
CA LEU A 475 11.01 25.05 5.32
C LEU A 475 9.82 25.50 6.19
N LYS A 476 9.71 26.80 6.47
CA LYS A 476 8.62 27.42 7.23
C LYS A 476 7.44 27.82 6.35
N SER A 477 7.16 27.14 5.23
CA SER A 477 5.96 27.42 4.44
C SER A 477 4.70 27.02 5.24
N PHE A 478 4.31 27.84 6.22
CA PHE A 478 3.19 27.65 7.15
C PHE A 478 1.89 27.37 6.42
N GLU A 479 1.78 27.75 5.16
CA GLU A 479 0.61 27.51 4.32
C GLU A 479 0.38 26.04 3.97
N LYS A 480 1.42 25.22 3.82
CA LYS A 480 1.26 23.81 3.42
C LYS A 480 0.61 22.97 4.51
N SER A 481 0.89 23.27 5.78
CA SER A 481 0.40 22.50 6.93
C SER A 481 -0.87 23.08 7.56
N LYS A 482 -1.52 24.07 6.92
CA LYS A 482 -2.77 24.67 7.42
C LYS A 482 -3.91 23.66 7.31
N MET A 483 -4.63 23.45 8.41
CA MET A 483 -5.85 22.64 8.48
C MET A 483 -7.10 23.34 7.90
N THR A 484 -6.89 24.30 7.00
CA THR A 484 -7.95 25.01 6.29
C THR A 484 -7.78 24.81 4.79
N ARG A 485 -8.92 24.71 4.11
CA ARG A 485 -8.99 24.58 2.67
C ARG A 485 -8.32 25.77 2.00
N ASP A 486 -7.48 25.48 1.02
CA ASP A 486 -6.91 26.50 0.16
C ASP A 486 -7.87 26.90 -0.96
N HIS A 487 -7.57 28.02 -1.62
CA HIS A 487 -8.37 28.49 -2.75
C HIS A 487 -8.34 27.49 -3.91
N ASN A 488 -7.16 26.93 -4.19
CA ASN A 488 -6.87 26.08 -5.35
C ASN A 488 -7.24 24.60 -5.15
N GLY A 489 -7.54 24.19 -3.91
CA GLY A 489 -7.95 22.82 -3.57
C GLY A 489 -6.81 21.81 -3.57
N PHE A 490 -5.58 22.23 -3.24
CA PHE A 490 -4.43 21.35 -3.03
C PHE A 490 -4.44 20.71 -1.64
N ARG A 491 -5.01 21.38 -0.64
CA ARG A 491 -5.05 20.89 0.75
C ARG A 491 -6.34 20.11 1.00
N LYS A 492 -6.16 18.81 1.25
CA LYS A 492 -7.22 17.85 1.51
C LYS A 492 -6.74 16.86 2.58
N LEU A 493 -7.68 16.07 3.09
CA LEU A 493 -7.38 14.90 3.92
C LEU A 493 -7.48 13.65 3.04
N LEU A 494 -6.40 12.87 3.00
CA LEU A 494 -6.40 11.51 2.46
C LEU A 494 -6.84 10.58 3.57
N ILE A 495 -7.99 9.94 3.39
CA ILE A 495 -8.52 8.96 4.33
C ILE A 495 -8.14 7.57 3.83
N VAL A 496 -7.35 6.87 4.61
CA VAL A 496 -6.68 5.63 4.22
C VAL A 496 -7.10 4.49 5.16
N LEU A 497 -7.62 3.40 4.59
CA LEU A 497 -7.93 2.17 5.32
C LEU A 497 -6.81 1.15 5.14
N THR A 498 -6.33 0.58 6.26
CA THR A 498 -5.24 -0.38 6.27
C THR A 498 -5.71 -1.81 6.54
N ARG A 499 -4.89 -2.80 6.22
CA ARG A 499 -5.17 -4.23 6.48
C ARG A 499 -5.36 -4.56 7.96
N ALA A 500 -4.80 -3.74 8.85
CA ALA A 500 -4.98 -3.85 10.29
C ALA A 500 -6.38 -3.40 10.79
N GLY A 501 -7.24 -2.86 9.92
CA GLY A 501 -8.53 -2.30 10.32
C GLY A 501 -8.43 -0.89 10.93
N LYS A 502 -7.30 -0.20 10.73
CA LYS A 502 -7.06 1.16 11.19
C LYS A 502 -7.25 2.16 10.05
N LEU A 503 -7.93 3.25 10.35
CA LEU A 503 -8.19 4.38 9.46
C LEU A 503 -7.23 5.53 9.80
N TYR A 504 -6.62 6.14 8.80
CA TYR A 504 -5.73 7.28 8.96
C TYR A 504 -6.23 8.47 8.15
N ALA A 505 -6.08 9.68 8.68
CA ALA A 505 -6.18 10.90 7.89
C ALA A 505 -4.77 11.49 7.69
N LEU A 506 -4.29 11.46 6.46
CA LEU A 506 -3.03 12.10 6.06
C LEU A 506 -3.33 13.46 5.44
N HIS A 507 -2.55 14.46 5.82
CA HIS A 507 -2.65 15.78 5.19
C HIS A 507 -1.91 15.79 3.85
N THR A 508 -2.54 16.24 2.75
CA THR A 508 -1.92 16.20 1.43
C THR A 508 -0.67 17.09 1.30
N GLY A 509 -0.54 18.14 2.10
CA GLY A 509 0.59 19.08 1.99
C GLY A 509 1.94 18.55 2.45
N ASP A 510 1.96 17.70 3.48
CA ASP A 510 3.18 17.24 4.19
C ASP A 510 3.15 15.74 4.54
N GLY A 511 2.03 15.05 4.27
CA GLY A 511 1.86 13.62 4.50
C GLY A 511 1.69 13.23 5.97
N ARG A 512 1.70 14.18 6.92
CA ARG A 512 1.60 13.84 8.34
C ARG A 512 0.25 13.21 8.69
N VAL A 513 0.26 12.31 9.65
CA VAL A 513 -0.96 11.76 10.26
C VAL A 513 -1.61 12.84 11.13
N ILE A 514 -2.84 13.24 10.79
CA ILE A 514 -3.63 14.20 11.57
C ILE A 514 -4.33 13.49 12.73
N TRP A 515 -4.97 12.38 12.42
CA TRP A 515 -5.59 11.48 13.37
C TRP A 515 -5.52 10.06 12.83
N SER A 516 -5.63 9.11 13.74
CA SER A 516 -5.76 7.70 13.41
C SER A 516 -6.81 7.06 14.31
N LEU A 517 -7.59 6.13 13.75
CA LEU A 517 -8.68 5.46 14.44
C LEU A 517 -8.60 3.97 14.16
N LEU A 518 -8.34 3.16 15.19
CA LEU A 518 -8.48 1.72 15.11
C LEU A 518 -9.95 1.35 15.33
N LEU A 519 -10.62 0.89 14.28
CA LEU A 519 -12.06 0.64 14.30
C LEU A 519 -12.40 -0.54 15.21
N PRO A 520 -13.16 -0.35 16.30
CA PRO A 520 -13.52 -1.44 17.22
C PRO A 520 -14.27 -2.58 16.51
N SER A 521 -15.08 -2.23 15.51
CA SER A 521 -15.81 -3.15 14.63
C SER A 521 -14.90 -4.09 13.83
N LEU A 522 -13.68 -3.66 13.52
CA LEU A 522 -12.70 -4.43 12.75
C LEU A 522 -11.61 -5.05 13.64
N ARG A 523 -11.85 -5.16 14.95
CA ARG A 523 -10.94 -5.82 15.89
C ARG A 523 -11.36 -7.25 16.18
N LYS A 524 -10.37 -8.07 16.54
CA LYS A 524 -10.63 -9.47 16.92
C LYS A 524 -11.42 -9.48 18.23
N SER A 525 -12.59 -10.11 18.21
CA SER A 525 -13.50 -10.22 19.35
C SER A 525 -14.06 -11.63 19.48
N GLY A 526 -14.76 -11.92 20.58
CA GLY A 526 -15.42 -13.21 20.76
C GLY A 526 -16.48 -13.51 19.69
N SER A 527 -17.14 -12.46 19.16
CA SER A 527 -18.08 -12.57 18.05
C SER A 527 -17.39 -12.65 16.69
N CYS A 528 -16.23 -11.99 16.54
CA CYS A 528 -15.50 -11.94 15.29
C CYS A 528 -14.01 -12.31 15.39
N LYS A 529 -13.65 -13.51 14.93
CA LYS A 529 -12.25 -13.98 14.97
C LYS A 529 -11.37 -13.42 13.84
N HIS A 530 -11.94 -13.09 12.68
CA HIS A 530 -11.21 -12.67 11.49
C HIS A 530 -11.87 -11.45 10.80
N PRO A 531 -11.83 -10.27 11.43
CA PRO A 531 -12.33 -9.05 10.78
C PRO A 531 -11.41 -8.63 9.62
N THR A 532 -12.00 -8.17 8.52
CA THR A 532 -11.27 -7.60 7.38
C THR A 532 -12.00 -6.36 6.87
N GLY A 533 -11.26 -5.26 6.67
CA GLY A 533 -11.77 -4.08 5.97
C GLY A 533 -11.90 -4.35 4.47
N LEU A 534 -12.95 -3.84 3.84
CA LEU A 534 -13.21 -4.05 2.41
C LEU A 534 -12.95 -2.78 1.60
N SER A 535 -13.57 -1.66 1.98
CA SER A 535 -13.52 -0.42 1.20
C SER A 535 -13.98 0.80 2.01
N VAL A 536 -13.65 1.98 1.52
CA VAL A 536 -14.04 3.28 2.10
C VAL A 536 -14.74 4.15 1.08
N TYR A 537 -15.94 4.62 1.43
CA TYR A 537 -16.75 5.49 0.58
C TYR A 537 -16.98 6.85 1.24
N GLN A 538 -17.20 7.87 0.42
CA GLN A 538 -17.70 9.16 0.91
C GLN A 538 -19.16 8.98 1.33
N TRP A 539 -19.43 9.15 2.63
CA TRP A 539 -20.79 9.05 3.16
C TRP A 539 -21.52 10.37 3.04
N GLN A 540 -20.87 11.45 3.46
CA GLN A 540 -21.46 12.79 3.50
C GLN A 540 -20.44 13.84 3.07
N VAL A 541 -20.82 14.65 2.09
CA VAL A 541 -20.00 15.78 1.61
C VAL A 541 -20.85 17.03 1.75
N PRO A 542 -20.69 17.82 2.83
CA PRO A 542 -21.54 18.95 3.11
C PRO A 542 -21.37 20.03 2.02
N HIS A 543 -22.48 20.42 1.39
CA HIS A 543 -22.56 21.59 0.51
C HIS A 543 -22.63 22.89 1.34
N HIS A 544 -22.50 24.04 0.67
CA HIS A 544 -22.59 25.38 1.32
C HIS A 544 -23.89 25.62 2.12
N HIS A 545 -24.92 24.79 1.93
CA HIS A 545 -26.19 24.86 2.65
C HIS A 545 -26.19 24.08 3.98
N ALA A 546 -25.28 23.11 4.16
CA ALA A 546 -25.15 22.27 5.37
C ALA A 546 -23.85 22.59 6.14
N MET A 547 -23.56 23.89 6.34
CA MET A 547 -22.29 24.37 6.92
C MET A 547 -22.05 23.97 8.39
N ASP A 548 -23.06 23.39 9.06
CA ASP A 548 -23.00 22.97 10.45
C ASP A 548 -22.66 21.48 10.63
N GLU A 549 -22.66 20.67 9.56
CA GLU A 549 -22.33 19.24 9.62
C GLU A 549 -20.94 18.94 9.05
N ASN A 550 -20.20 18.04 9.73
CA ASN A 550 -18.86 17.63 9.31
C ASN A 550 -18.94 16.56 8.21
N PRO A 551 -18.00 16.56 7.24
CA PRO A 551 -17.90 15.48 6.27
C PRO A 551 -17.56 14.15 6.96
N SER A 552 -18.18 13.07 6.47
CA SER A 552 -18.02 11.73 7.03
C SER A 552 -17.82 10.68 5.93
N VAL A 553 -17.20 9.55 6.33
CA VAL A 553 -16.91 8.40 5.47
C VAL A 553 -17.59 7.14 5.99
N LEU A 554 -17.95 6.26 5.06
CA LEU A 554 -18.47 4.93 5.32
C LEU A 554 -17.34 3.92 5.12
N VAL A 555 -17.06 3.14 6.15
CA VAL A 555 -16.14 2.00 6.10
C VAL A 555 -16.97 0.72 6.10
N ALA A 556 -16.80 -0.10 5.07
CA ALA A 556 -17.39 -1.43 4.99
C ALA A 556 -16.35 -2.50 5.32
N GLY A 557 -16.71 -3.44 6.19
CA GLY A 557 -15.88 -4.59 6.54
C GLY A 557 -16.69 -5.87 6.70
N ARG A 558 -15.99 -7.00 6.79
CA ARG A 558 -16.58 -8.33 6.96
C ARG A 558 -15.90 -9.11 8.08
N CYS A 559 -16.67 -10.01 8.69
CA CYS A 559 -16.20 -10.86 9.76
C CYS A 559 -16.05 -12.33 9.33
N GLY A 560 -14.93 -12.65 8.69
CA GLY A 560 -14.62 -14.01 8.23
C GLY A 560 -13.96 -14.03 6.85
N PRO A 561 -13.36 -15.17 6.47
CA PRO A 561 -12.76 -15.33 5.15
C PRO A 561 -13.79 -15.57 4.05
N HIS A 562 -14.97 -16.11 4.39
CA HIS A 562 -16.04 -16.44 3.44
C HIS A 562 -16.83 -15.21 3.01
N TRP A 563 -17.39 -15.25 1.81
CA TRP A 563 -18.23 -14.18 1.24
C TRP A 563 -19.55 -13.99 2.01
N ASP A 564 -20.07 -15.06 2.61
CA ASP A 564 -21.34 -15.06 3.35
C ASP A 564 -21.19 -14.60 4.80
N ALA A 565 -20.00 -14.14 5.17
CA ALA A 565 -19.71 -13.67 6.52
C ALA A 565 -20.53 -12.41 6.88
N PRO A 566 -20.98 -12.27 8.14
CA PRO A 566 -21.66 -11.07 8.60
C PRO A 566 -20.76 -9.86 8.44
N SER A 567 -21.35 -8.75 8.01
CA SER A 567 -20.63 -7.54 7.66
C SER A 567 -20.83 -6.44 8.70
N VAL A 568 -19.90 -5.48 8.73
CA VAL A 568 -19.95 -4.35 9.66
C VAL A 568 -19.73 -3.07 8.89
N LEU A 569 -20.55 -2.06 9.20
CA LEU A 569 -20.43 -0.71 8.69
C LEU A 569 -20.02 0.22 9.83
N SER A 570 -19.04 1.07 9.58
CA SER A 570 -18.62 2.12 10.51
C SER A 570 -18.67 3.47 9.81
N PHE A 571 -19.27 4.47 10.45
CA PHE A 571 -19.38 5.83 9.97
C PHE A 571 -18.43 6.71 10.77
N VAL A 572 -17.51 7.40 10.09
CA VAL A 572 -16.43 8.15 10.75
C VAL A 572 -16.42 9.60 10.28
N ASP A 573 -16.34 10.53 11.23
CA ASP A 573 -16.13 11.95 10.96
C ASP A 573 -14.70 12.19 10.45
N THR A 574 -14.58 12.81 9.28
CA THR A 574 -13.28 12.96 8.61
C THR A 574 -12.36 14.01 9.22
N TYR A 575 -12.90 14.97 9.98
CA TYR A 575 -12.11 16.02 10.63
C TYR A 575 -11.57 15.59 11.98
N THR A 576 -12.41 14.93 12.77
CA THR A 576 -12.07 14.54 14.14
C THR A 576 -11.55 13.11 14.24
N GLY A 577 -11.85 12.25 13.25
CA GLY A 577 -11.53 10.82 13.33
C GLY A 577 -12.38 10.08 14.36
N LYS A 578 -13.50 10.67 14.81
CA LYS A 578 -14.41 10.01 15.75
C LYS A 578 -15.39 9.12 15.00
N GLU A 579 -15.53 7.87 15.45
CA GLU A 579 -16.60 6.99 14.99
C GLU A 579 -17.95 7.56 15.46
N LEU A 580 -18.80 7.93 14.50
CA LEU A 580 -20.14 8.48 14.74
C LEU A 580 -21.13 7.37 15.07
N ASN A 581 -21.07 6.27 14.32
CA ASN A 581 -21.94 5.12 14.49
C ASN A 581 -21.29 3.86 13.91
N ALA A 582 -21.66 2.69 14.45
CA ALA A 582 -21.25 1.39 13.95
C ALA A 582 -22.47 0.47 13.90
N LEU A 583 -22.66 -0.21 12.77
CA LEU A 583 -23.77 -1.12 12.53
C LEU A 583 -23.23 -2.52 12.17
N GLY A 584 -23.47 -3.49 13.05
CA GLY A 584 -23.31 -4.91 12.72
C GLY A 584 -24.50 -5.37 11.88
N LEU A 585 -24.24 -5.80 10.66
CA LEU A 585 -25.26 -6.30 9.74
C LEU A 585 -25.48 -7.79 9.97
N THR A 586 -26.73 -8.22 9.91
CA THR A 586 -27.10 -9.64 9.91
C THR A 586 -26.85 -10.33 8.58
N HIS A 587 -26.75 -9.54 7.50
CA HIS A 587 -26.45 -9.99 6.15
C HIS A 587 -24.97 -9.78 5.81
N SER A 588 -24.50 -10.51 4.80
CA SER A 588 -23.18 -10.29 4.20
C SER A 588 -23.20 -9.10 3.25
N VAL A 589 -22.03 -8.55 2.94
CA VAL A 589 -21.85 -7.49 1.94
C VAL A 589 -20.86 -8.01 0.91
N ALA A 590 -21.40 -8.42 -0.24
CA ALA A 590 -20.63 -8.83 -1.40
C ALA A 590 -20.15 -7.61 -2.20
N GLN A 591 -20.99 -6.58 -2.33
CA GLN A 591 -20.68 -5.37 -3.10
C GLN A 591 -21.35 -4.13 -2.52
N VAL A 592 -20.67 -2.98 -2.59
CA VAL A 592 -21.22 -1.67 -2.23
C VAL A 592 -21.30 -0.81 -3.48
N ILE A 593 -22.48 -0.23 -3.76
CA ILE A 593 -22.73 0.60 -4.94
C ILE A 593 -23.17 2.00 -4.48
N PRO A 594 -22.30 3.02 -4.61
CA PRO A 594 -22.68 4.39 -4.25
C PRO A 594 -23.57 5.00 -5.35
N LEU A 595 -24.81 5.33 -5.00
CA LEU A 595 -25.77 5.96 -5.90
C LEU A 595 -25.46 7.45 -6.06
N PRO A 596 -25.86 8.10 -7.17
CA PRO A 596 -25.59 9.53 -7.41
C PRO A 596 -26.51 10.48 -6.61
N PHE A 597 -27.38 9.95 -5.75
CA PHE A 597 -28.39 10.70 -5.03
C PHE A 597 -27.94 11.00 -3.59
N THR A 598 -28.36 12.15 -3.08
CA THR A 598 -28.18 12.56 -1.69
C THR A 598 -29.53 12.87 -1.06
N ASP A 599 -29.65 12.65 0.25
CA ASP A 599 -30.80 13.10 1.03
C ASP A 599 -30.67 14.58 1.47
N SER A 600 -31.65 15.09 2.23
CA SER A 600 -31.63 16.47 2.73
C SER A 600 -30.46 16.78 3.68
N THR A 601 -29.83 15.76 4.26
CA THR A 601 -28.62 15.89 5.08
C THR A 601 -27.34 15.76 4.26
N GLU A 602 -27.42 15.74 2.93
CA GLU A 602 -26.28 15.54 2.02
C GLU A 602 -25.59 14.17 2.21
N GLN A 603 -26.28 13.18 2.80
CA GLN A 603 -25.80 11.80 2.87
C GLN A 603 -26.05 11.11 1.55
N ARG A 604 -25.01 10.53 0.97
CA ARG A 604 -25.08 9.81 -0.29
C ARG A 604 -25.74 8.45 -0.09
N LEU A 605 -26.69 8.12 -0.96
CA LEU A 605 -27.34 6.82 -0.92
C LEU A 605 -26.37 5.71 -1.40
N HIS A 606 -26.36 4.59 -0.68
CA HIS A 606 -25.54 3.42 -0.96
C HIS A 606 -26.44 2.17 -1.01
N LEU A 607 -26.20 1.32 -2.00
CA LEU A 607 -26.84 0.02 -2.13
C LEU A 607 -25.83 -1.07 -1.77
N LEU A 608 -26.12 -1.83 -0.72
CA LEU A 608 -25.32 -2.97 -0.27
C LEU A 608 -25.94 -4.25 -0.81
N ILE A 609 -25.18 -5.01 -1.60
CA ILE A 609 -25.63 -6.28 -2.14
C ILE A 609 -25.10 -7.41 -1.24
N ASP A 610 -25.98 -8.28 -0.78
CA ASP A 610 -25.61 -9.46 0.01
C ASP A 610 -25.25 -10.67 -0.87
N ALA A 611 -24.83 -11.77 -0.25
CA ALA A 611 -24.51 -13.01 -0.94
C ALA A 611 -25.74 -13.69 -1.60
N ASP A 612 -26.93 -13.50 -1.01
CA ASP A 612 -28.21 -13.97 -1.54
C ASP A 612 -28.74 -13.09 -2.69
N ARG A 613 -27.98 -12.04 -3.07
CA ARG A 613 -28.29 -11.04 -4.09
C ARG A 613 -29.48 -10.14 -3.71
N CYS A 614 -29.82 -10.02 -2.44
CA CYS A 614 -30.70 -8.97 -1.95
C CYS A 614 -29.91 -7.65 -1.82
N ALA A 615 -30.60 -6.56 -2.10
CA ALA A 615 -30.04 -5.22 -2.11
C ALA A 615 -30.62 -4.41 -0.94
N HIS A 616 -29.76 -3.90 -0.08
CA HIS A 616 -30.13 -3.12 1.10
C HIS A 616 -29.76 -1.65 0.92
N LEU A 617 -30.74 -0.76 1.11
CA LEU A 617 -30.57 0.69 0.93
C LEU A 617 -30.13 1.37 2.23
N TYR A 618 -29.09 2.21 2.13
CA TYR A 618 -28.63 3.09 3.21
C TYR A 618 -28.43 4.52 2.67
N PRO A 619 -28.67 5.59 3.45
CA PRO A 619 -29.20 5.59 4.82
C PRO A 619 -30.65 5.08 4.89
N ARG A 620 -31.02 4.51 6.04
CA ARG A 620 -32.38 3.98 6.29
C ARG A 620 -33.31 5.11 6.75
N THR A 621 -33.57 6.08 5.86
CA THR A 621 -34.48 7.22 6.10
C THR A 621 -35.68 7.18 5.15
N SER A 622 -36.81 7.76 5.57
CA SER A 622 -38.03 7.85 4.77
C SER A 622 -37.86 8.71 3.51
N GLU A 623 -36.93 9.67 3.53
CA GLU A 623 -36.58 10.46 2.35
C GLU A 623 -35.75 9.65 1.37
N ALA A 624 -34.73 8.92 1.84
CA ALA A 624 -33.87 8.10 0.98
C ALA A 624 -34.68 7.03 0.24
N ILE A 625 -35.60 6.34 0.93
CA ILE A 625 -36.51 5.39 0.29
C ILE A 625 -37.43 6.08 -0.72
N GLY A 626 -37.95 7.28 -0.41
CA GLY A 626 -38.79 8.04 -1.33
C GLY A 626 -38.06 8.48 -2.60
N ILE A 627 -36.78 8.86 -2.51
CA ILE A 627 -35.92 9.16 -3.65
C ILE A 627 -35.65 7.89 -4.45
N PHE A 628 -35.27 6.81 -3.78
CA PHE A 628 -34.95 5.52 -4.40
C PHE A 628 -36.15 4.92 -5.16
N GLN A 629 -37.36 5.00 -4.57
CA GLN A 629 -38.58 4.48 -5.19
C GLN A 629 -38.92 5.19 -6.51
N ARG A 630 -38.59 6.48 -6.66
CA ARG A 630 -38.80 7.22 -7.92
C ARG A 630 -37.92 6.71 -9.05
N GLU A 631 -36.73 6.23 -8.71
CA GLU A 631 -35.72 5.76 -9.68
C GLU A 631 -35.57 4.23 -9.69
N PHE A 632 -36.46 3.51 -8.99
CA PHE A 632 -36.34 2.08 -8.74
C PHE A 632 -36.16 1.24 -10.02
N SER A 633 -36.87 1.60 -11.08
CA SER A 633 -36.81 0.91 -12.39
C SER A 633 -35.52 1.15 -13.17
N ASN A 634 -34.71 2.13 -12.78
CA ASN A 634 -33.51 2.58 -13.50
C ASN A 634 -32.21 2.10 -12.84
N ILE A 635 -32.30 1.27 -11.79
CA ILE A 635 -31.15 0.80 -11.02
C ILE A 635 -30.81 -0.64 -11.44
N TYR A 636 -29.61 -0.79 -11.97
CA TYR A 636 -29.04 -2.05 -12.43
C TYR A 636 -27.69 -2.26 -11.77
N TRP A 637 -27.33 -3.51 -11.57
CA TRP A 637 -25.99 -3.87 -11.10
C TRP A 637 -25.55 -5.17 -11.79
N TYR A 638 -24.27 -5.50 -11.68
CA TYR A 638 -23.71 -6.70 -12.30
C TYR A 638 -22.74 -7.37 -11.33
N SER A 639 -22.65 -8.70 -11.42
CA SER A 639 -21.73 -9.52 -10.64
C SER A 639 -20.75 -10.23 -11.58
N VAL A 640 -19.48 -10.30 -11.17
CA VAL A 640 -18.42 -11.02 -11.90
C VAL A 640 -17.90 -12.14 -11.01
N GLU A 641 -18.16 -13.38 -11.40
CA GLU A 641 -17.60 -14.58 -10.79
C GLU A 641 -16.42 -15.06 -11.65
N ALA A 642 -15.23 -14.52 -11.38
CA ALA A 642 -14.04 -14.76 -12.19
C ALA A 642 -13.62 -16.24 -12.21
N ASP A 643 -13.74 -16.95 -11.08
CA ASP A 643 -13.37 -18.35 -10.94
C ASP A 643 -14.27 -19.30 -11.75
N ASN A 644 -15.58 -18.99 -11.78
CA ASN A 644 -16.56 -19.75 -12.54
C ASN A 644 -16.66 -19.31 -14.00
N GLY A 645 -16.04 -18.18 -14.36
CA GLY A 645 -16.15 -17.57 -15.69
C GLY A 645 -17.55 -17.04 -15.98
N ILE A 646 -18.30 -16.56 -14.98
CA ILE A 646 -19.69 -16.10 -15.16
C ILE A 646 -19.82 -14.61 -14.87
N ILE A 647 -20.46 -13.88 -15.77
CA ILE A 647 -20.88 -12.49 -15.55
C ILE A 647 -22.40 -12.44 -15.62
N ARG A 648 -23.06 -11.87 -14.60
CA ARG A 648 -24.51 -11.69 -14.58
C ARG A 648 -24.86 -10.21 -14.42
N GLY A 649 -25.92 -9.79 -15.09
CA GLY A 649 -26.56 -8.51 -14.86
C GLY A 649 -27.89 -8.69 -14.16
N HIS A 650 -28.17 -7.80 -13.22
CA HIS A 650 -29.28 -7.87 -12.28
C HIS A 650 -30.09 -6.58 -12.32
N ALA A 651 -31.40 -6.71 -12.17
CA ALA A 651 -32.30 -5.60 -11.88
C ALA A 651 -32.99 -5.81 -10.54
N LEU A 652 -33.45 -4.71 -9.94
CA LEU A 652 -34.28 -4.75 -8.74
C LEU A 652 -35.73 -5.07 -9.12
N ARG A 653 -36.40 -5.91 -8.33
CA ARG A 653 -37.77 -6.38 -8.63
C ARG A 653 -38.81 -5.82 -7.67
N SER A 654 -38.67 -6.17 -6.40
CA SER A 654 -39.66 -5.88 -5.35
C SER A 654 -38.98 -5.97 -3.99
N ASN A 655 -39.69 -5.57 -2.93
CA ASN A 655 -39.20 -5.76 -1.57
C ASN A 655 -38.90 -7.24 -1.28
N CYS A 656 -37.97 -7.50 -0.38
CA CYS A 656 -37.59 -8.84 0.04
C CYS A 656 -38.78 -9.62 0.58
N ILE A 657 -38.90 -10.89 0.19
CA ILE A 657 -40.00 -11.76 0.60
C ILE A 657 -39.64 -12.42 1.93
N GLY A 658 -40.48 -12.25 2.96
CA GLY A 658 -40.31 -12.91 4.27
C GLY A 658 -39.60 -12.09 5.34
N VAL A 659 -39.08 -10.90 5.03
CA VAL A 659 -38.50 -9.96 5.99
C VAL A 659 -39.29 -8.65 5.96
N VAL A 660 -39.75 -8.18 7.12
CA VAL A 660 -40.44 -6.89 7.26
C VAL A 660 -39.40 -5.74 7.28
N ASP A 661 -38.58 -5.66 6.23
CA ASP A 661 -37.60 -4.58 6.04
C ASP A 661 -37.91 -3.83 4.74
N GLU A 662 -38.46 -2.62 4.87
CA GLU A 662 -38.83 -1.76 3.75
C GLU A 662 -37.61 -1.28 2.93
N TYR A 663 -36.41 -1.45 3.47
CA TYR A 663 -35.14 -1.06 2.83
C TYR A 663 -34.43 -2.22 2.13
N CYS A 664 -35.05 -3.41 2.09
CA CYS A 664 -34.52 -4.61 1.44
C CYS A 664 -35.27 -4.89 0.14
N PHE A 665 -34.52 -5.09 -0.94
CA PHE A 665 -35.03 -5.37 -2.28
C PHE A 665 -34.44 -6.63 -2.85
N ASN A 666 -35.29 -7.50 -3.41
CA ASN A 666 -34.83 -8.67 -4.14
C ASN A 666 -34.38 -8.25 -5.55
N SER A 667 -33.28 -8.84 -6.00
CA SER A 667 -32.81 -8.72 -7.38
C SER A 667 -33.16 -9.97 -8.19
N TRP A 668 -33.19 -9.83 -9.51
CA TRP A 668 -33.37 -10.95 -10.42
C TRP A 668 -32.41 -10.84 -11.60
N ASP A 669 -31.97 -12.00 -12.08
CA ASP A 669 -31.04 -12.12 -13.20
C ASP A 669 -31.73 -11.68 -14.49
N LEU A 670 -31.18 -10.64 -15.14
CA LEU A 670 -31.63 -10.17 -16.46
C LEU A 670 -30.94 -10.92 -17.60
N TRP A 671 -29.63 -11.08 -17.47
CA TRP A 671 -28.77 -11.69 -18.48
C TRP A 671 -27.57 -12.36 -17.80
N SER A 672 -27.01 -13.35 -18.47
CA SER A 672 -25.77 -13.99 -18.04
C SER A 672 -24.88 -14.29 -19.25
N ILE A 673 -23.58 -14.09 -19.06
CA ILE A 673 -22.53 -14.44 -20.00
C ILE A 673 -21.66 -15.48 -19.31
N VAL A 674 -21.53 -16.65 -19.92
CA VAL A 674 -20.76 -17.76 -19.39
C VAL A 674 -19.57 -18.00 -20.32
N PHE A 675 -18.36 -17.87 -19.76
CA PHE A 675 -17.11 -18.21 -20.40
C PHE A 675 -16.74 -19.65 -20.00
N PRO A 676 -16.63 -20.59 -20.94
CA PRO A 676 -16.31 -21.97 -20.60
C PRO A 676 -14.92 -22.07 -19.99
N SER A 677 -14.84 -22.59 -18.76
CA SER A 677 -13.59 -22.67 -17.97
C SER A 677 -12.49 -23.54 -18.60
N GLU A 678 -12.86 -24.44 -19.52
CA GLU A 678 -11.92 -25.22 -20.33
C GLU A 678 -11.16 -24.36 -21.35
N SER A 679 -11.73 -23.23 -21.77
CA SER A 679 -11.23 -22.41 -22.88
C SER A 679 -10.82 -20.99 -22.49
N GLU A 680 -11.54 -20.38 -21.55
CA GLU A 680 -11.36 -18.98 -21.17
C GLU A 680 -11.51 -18.83 -19.66
N LYS A 681 -10.57 -18.11 -19.04
CA LYS A 681 -10.60 -17.70 -17.64
C LYS A 681 -10.54 -16.18 -17.55
N ILE A 682 -11.43 -15.56 -16.78
CA ILE A 682 -11.43 -14.11 -16.56
C ILE A 682 -10.20 -13.74 -15.72
N ILE A 683 -9.36 -12.82 -16.22
CA ILE A 683 -8.12 -12.39 -15.54
C ILE A 683 -8.17 -10.94 -15.06
N ALA A 684 -8.87 -10.06 -15.77
CA ALA A 684 -8.98 -8.65 -15.41
C ALA A 684 -10.31 -8.05 -15.86
N THR A 685 -10.85 -7.15 -15.04
CA THR A 685 -11.99 -6.32 -15.38
C THR A 685 -11.67 -4.86 -15.10
N ALA A 686 -12.25 -3.96 -15.88
CA ALA A 686 -12.08 -2.52 -15.67
C ALA A 686 -13.39 -1.78 -15.95
N THR A 687 -13.67 -0.79 -15.11
CA THR A 687 -14.83 0.11 -15.24
C THR A 687 -14.39 1.55 -15.21
N ARG A 688 -15.29 2.42 -15.69
CA ARG A 688 -15.09 3.86 -15.59
C ARG A 688 -15.28 4.32 -14.15
N LYS A 689 -14.42 5.23 -13.68
CA LYS A 689 -14.60 5.84 -12.34
C LYS A 689 -15.95 6.56 -12.28
N LEU A 690 -16.75 6.30 -11.25
CA LEU A 690 -18.12 6.83 -11.12
C LEU A 690 -18.18 8.37 -11.08
N ASN A 691 -17.14 8.99 -10.50
CA ASN A 691 -17.02 10.45 -10.34
C ASN A 691 -16.27 11.11 -11.51
N GLU A 692 -15.95 10.39 -12.59
CA GLU A 692 -15.28 10.98 -13.76
C GLU A 692 -16.24 11.87 -14.56
N VAL A 693 -15.79 13.09 -14.83
CA VAL A 693 -16.50 14.08 -15.66
C VAL A 693 -15.86 14.12 -17.06
N VAL A 694 -16.70 14.17 -18.08
CA VAL A 694 -16.27 14.26 -19.49
C VAL A 694 -16.81 15.57 -20.08
N HIS A 695 -15.91 16.48 -20.47
CA HIS A 695 -16.29 17.76 -21.03
C HIS A 695 -16.66 17.67 -22.52
N THR A 696 -15.80 17.05 -23.33
CA THR A 696 -15.95 16.99 -24.78
C THR A 696 -16.63 15.69 -25.21
N GLN A 697 -17.85 15.79 -25.74
CA GLN A 697 -18.62 14.63 -26.24
C GLN A 697 -18.21 14.19 -27.65
N ALA A 698 -17.43 14.99 -28.36
CA ALA A 698 -17.03 14.71 -29.72
C ALA A 698 -15.58 15.12 -29.97
N LYS A 699 -14.97 14.47 -30.96
CA LYS A 699 -13.60 14.71 -31.43
C LYS A 699 -13.69 15.29 -32.83
N VAL A 700 -13.10 16.47 -33.02
CA VAL A 700 -13.02 17.10 -34.35
C VAL A 700 -11.86 16.46 -35.10
N ILE A 701 -12.11 16.08 -36.35
CA ILE A 701 -11.15 15.48 -37.27
C ILE A 701 -10.71 16.56 -38.26
N ALA A 702 -9.61 16.30 -38.96
CA ALA A 702 -9.34 16.90 -40.26
C ALA A 702 -10.62 17.01 -41.13
N ASP A 703 -10.71 18.06 -41.95
CA ASP A 703 -11.83 18.38 -42.86
C ASP A 703 -13.12 18.91 -42.20
N GLN A 704 -13.05 19.39 -40.95
CA GLN A 704 -14.21 19.94 -40.20
C GLN A 704 -15.33 18.90 -39.96
N ASP A 705 -14.96 17.63 -39.94
CA ASP A 705 -15.84 16.52 -39.57
C ASP A 705 -15.72 16.18 -38.08
N VAL A 706 -16.76 15.58 -37.52
CA VAL A 706 -16.87 15.27 -36.10
C VAL A 706 -17.13 13.78 -35.87
N MET A 707 -16.35 13.17 -34.98
CA MET A 707 -16.58 11.84 -34.42
C MET A 707 -17.18 11.96 -33.02
N TYR A 708 -18.41 11.52 -32.83
CA TYR A 708 -19.05 11.48 -31.50
C TYR A 708 -18.48 10.34 -30.67
N LYS A 709 -18.02 10.66 -29.45
CA LYS A 709 -17.51 9.67 -28.50
C LYS A 709 -18.67 8.87 -27.93
N TYR A 710 -18.51 7.56 -27.80
CA TYR A 710 -19.48 6.74 -27.07
C TYR A 710 -19.19 6.81 -25.57
N ILE A 711 -20.02 7.56 -24.83
CA ILE A 711 -19.82 7.81 -23.40
C ILE A 711 -20.90 7.08 -22.61
N SER A 712 -20.54 5.95 -21.98
CA SER A 712 -21.41 5.20 -21.08
C SER A 712 -20.76 4.99 -19.71
N LYS A 713 -21.55 5.13 -18.64
CA LYS A 713 -21.14 4.75 -17.27
C LYS A 713 -21.25 3.24 -17.03
N ASN A 714 -21.98 2.55 -17.89
CA ASN A 714 -22.36 1.15 -17.76
C ASN A 714 -21.54 0.26 -18.71
N LEU A 715 -20.29 0.63 -18.95
CA LEU A 715 -19.37 -0.11 -19.81
C LEU A 715 -18.41 -0.90 -18.92
N LEU A 716 -18.31 -2.20 -19.19
CA LEU A 716 -17.39 -3.12 -18.53
C LEU A 716 -16.40 -3.66 -19.55
N PHE A 717 -15.12 -3.46 -19.27
CA PHE A 717 -14.05 -4.16 -19.95
C PHE A 717 -13.79 -5.50 -19.25
N VAL A 718 -13.67 -6.56 -20.02
CA VAL A 718 -13.34 -7.91 -19.54
C VAL A 718 -12.23 -8.48 -20.39
N ALA A 719 -11.18 -8.96 -19.75
CA ALA A 719 -10.11 -9.72 -20.37
C ALA A 719 -10.17 -11.19 -19.91
N THR A 720 -10.17 -12.11 -20.86
CA THR A 720 -10.11 -13.55 -20.62
C THR A 720 -8.87 -14.15 -21.28
N ILE A 721 -8.34 -15.21 -20.70
CA ILE A 721 -7.14 -15.88 -21.21
C ILE A 721 -7.32 -17.40 -21.22
N ALA A 722 -6.56 -18.08 -22.08
CA ALA A 722 -6.50 -19.54 -22.05
C ALA A 722 -6.05 -20.04 -20.65
N PRO A 723 -6.70 -21.03 -20.03
CA PRO A 723 -6.39 -21.47 -18.66
C PRO A 723 -4.91 -21.81 -18.43
N LYS A 724 -4.24 -22.46 -19.40
CA LYS A 724 -2.80 -22.77 -19.33
C LYS A 724 -1.92 -21.51 -19.29
N ALA A 725 -2.36 -20.44 -19.94
CA ALA A 725 -1.68 -19.14 -19.98
C ALA A 725 -1.98 -18.26 -18.75
N SER A 726 -2.83 -18.74 -17.81
CA SER A 726 -3.06 -18.03 -16.54
C SER A 726 -1.99 -18.33 -15.48
N GLY A 727 -1.15 -19.35 -15.70
CA GLY A 727 -0.07 -19.73 -14.79
C GLY A 727 1.21 -18.91 -14.95
N GLU A 728 2.29 -19.36 -14.31
CA GLU A 728 3.61 -18.72 -14.41
C GLU A 728 4.14 -18.72 -15.85
N PHE A 729 5.05 -17.79 -16.15
CA PHE A 729 5.70 -17.73 -17.46
C PHE A 729 6.38 -19.06 -17.79
N GLY A 730 6.10 -19.61 -18.97
CA GLY A 730 6.65 -20.89 -19.43
C GLY A 730 5.71 -22.09 -19.30
N MET A 731 4.54 -21.94 -18.66
CA MET A 731 3.54 -23.02 -18.60
C MET A 731 2.75 -23.23 -19.90
N ALA A 732 2.63 -22.20 -20.73
CA ALA A 732 1.88 -22.23 -21.98
C ALA A 732 2.79 -22.00 -23.19
N THR A 733 2.52 -22.73 -24.28
CA THR A 733 3.16 -22.49 -25.56
C THR A 733 2.48 -21.31 -26.30
N PRO A 734 3.16 -20.66 -27.27
CA PRO A 734 2.56 -19.59 -28.06
C PRO A 734 1.33 -20.00 -28.88
N GLU A 735 1.14 -21.30 -29.17
CA GLU A 735 -0.02 -21.81 -29.92
C GLU A 735 -1.23 -22.05 -29.00
N GLU A 736 -0.99 -22.42 -27.75
CA GLU A 736 -2.02 -22.68 -26.73
C GLU A 736 -2.43 -21.44 -25.92
N SER A 737 -1.81 -20.29 -26.18
CA SER A 737 -2.06 -19.04 -25.46
C SER A 737 -2.81 -18.05 -26.34
N TRP A 738 -3.89 -17.49 -25.81
CA TRP A 738 -4.60 -16.36 -26.41
C TRP A 738 -5.27 -15.53 -25.32
N LEU A 739 -5.35 -14.23 -25.57
CA LEU A 739 -6.05 -13.24 -24.75
C LEU A 739 -7.25 -12.73 -25.55
N VAL A 740 -8.45 -12.82 -24.99
CA VAL A 740 -9.66 -12.24 -25.59
C VAL A 740 -10.14 -11.09 -24.73
N VAL A 741 -10.48 -9.99 -25.38
CA VAL A 741 -10.96 -8.77 -24.76
C VAL A 741 -12.38 -8.52 -25.21
N TYR A 742 -13.25 -8.21 -24.25
CA TYR A 742 -14.66 -7.90 -24.45
C TYR A 742 -14.99 -6.53 -23.87
N LEU A 743 -15.81 -5.78 -24.61
CA LEU A 743 -16.48 -4.58 -24.11
C LEU A 743 -17.97 -4.90 -24.00
N ILE A 744 -18.48 -4.90 -22.77
CA ILE A 744 -19.82 -5.37 -22.42
C ILE A 744 -20.61 -4.22 -21.82
N ASP A 745 -21.85 -4.06 -22.26
CA ASP A 745 -22.83 -3.19 -21.61
C ASP A 745 -23.40 -3.90 -20.37
N THR A 746 -23.22 -3.31 -19.19
CA THR A 746 -23.62 -3.91 -17.91
C THR A 746 -25.13 -3.88 -17.67
N VAL A 747 -25.90 -3.10 -18.44
CA VAL A 747 -27.37 -3.08 -18.33
C VAL A 747 -27.97 -4.16 -19.21
N THR A 748 -27.54 -4.26 -20.47
CA THR A 748 -28.15 -5.15 -21.47
C THR A 748 -27.44 -6.49 -21.66
N GLY A 749 -26.19 -6.62 -21.20
CA GLY A 749 -25.34 -7.80 -21.45
C GLY A 749 -24.83 -7.88 -22.88
N ARG A 750 -25.03 -6.83 -23.69
CA ARG A 750 -24.58 -6.83 -25.09
C ARG A 750 -23.07 -6.68 -25.16
N ILE A 751 -22.43 -7.57 -25.91
CA ILE A 751 -21.03 -7.42 -26.30
C ILE A 751 -20.97 -6.38 -27.43
N LEU A 752 -20.39 -5.22 -27.14
CA LEU A 752 -20.21 -4.12 -28.08
C LEU A 752 -19.01 -4.36 -29.00
N HIS A 753 -17.95 -4.96 -28.46
CA HIS A 753 -16.73 -5.25 -29.20
C HIS A 753 -16.01 -6.47 -28.62
N ARG A 754 -15.35 -7.24 -29.49
CA ARG A 754 -14.52 -8.39 -29.14
C ARG A 754 -13.23 -8.33 -29.94
N MET A 755 -12.09 -8.53 -29.28
CA MET A 755 -10.76 -8.57 -29.89
C MET A 755 -9.96 -9.74 -29.34
N THR A 756 -9.20 -10.44 -30.19
CA THR A 756 -8.37 -11.60 -29.79
C THR A 756 -6.91 -11.34 -30.12
N HIS A 757 -6.03 -11.58 -29.14
CA HIS A 757 -4.57 -11.56 -29.28
C HIS A 757 -4.03 -12.97 -29.16
N HIS A 758 -3.50 -13.52 -30.25
CA HIS A 758 -2.89 -14.85 -30.27
C HIS A 758 -1.49 -14.84 -29.67
N GLY A 759 -1.08 -15.92 -29.02
CA GLY A 759 0.24 -16.06 -28.41
C GLY A 759 0.50 -15.07 -27.28
N SER A 760 -0.53 -14.74 -26.49
CA SER A 760 -0.46 -13.72 -25.44
C SER A 760 -0.77 -14.30 -24.06
N GLN A 761 -0.06 -13.82 -23.04
CA GLN A 761 -0.12 -14.23 -21.64
C GLN A 761 -0.40 -13.01 -20.72
N GLY A 762 -0.98 -13.27 -19.54
CA GLY A 762 -1.07 -12.31 -18.45
C GLY A 762 0.26 -12.09 -17.72
N PRO A 763 0.31 -11.23 -16.69
CA PRO A 763 -0.82 -10.49 -16.11
C PRO A 763 -1.35 -9.38 -17.02
N VAL A 764 -2.66 -9.10 -16.90
CA VAL A 764 -3.33 -8.05 -17.67
C VAL A 764 -3.72 -6.90 -16.76
N HIS A 765 -3.25 -5.69 -17.06
CA HIS A 765 -3.67 -4.47 -16.38
C HIS A 765 -4.45 -3.60 -17.36
N ALA A 766 -5.61 -3.10 -16.97
CA ALA A 766 -6.47 -2.32 -17.84
C ALA A 766 -7.04 -1.08 -17.13
N VAL A 767 -7.26 -0.02 -17.89
CA VAL A 767 -7.96 1.19 -17.42
C VAL A 767 -8.92 1.70 -18.48
N LEU A 768 -10.15 2.01 -18.05
CA LEU A 768 -11.22 2.56 -18.86
C LEU A 768 -11.48 4.01 -18.42
N SER A 769 -11.39 4.95 -19.36
CA SER A 769 -11.63 6.38 -19.14
C SER A 769 -12.32 6.98 -20.36
N GLU A 770 -13.24 7.92 -20.14
CA GLU A 770 -14.08 8.52 -21.18
C GLU A 770 -14.76 7.50 -22.12
N ASN A 771 -14.17 7.30 -23.31
CA ASN A 771 -14.62 6.43 -24.40
C ASN A 771 -13.54 5.44 -24.86
N TRP A 772 -12.48 5.28 -24.07
CA TRP A 772 -11.31 4.50 -24.46
C TRP A 772 -10.81 3.58 -23.35
N VAL A 773 -10.26 2.45 -23.75
CA VAL A 773 -9.60 1.49 -22.85
C VAL A 773 -8.17 1.30 -23.28
N VAL A 774 -7.26 1.32 -22.32
CA VAL A 774 -5.87 0.90 -22.50
C VAL A 774 -5.62 -0.31 -21.62
N TYR A 775 -4.99 -1.34 -22.18
CA TYR A 775 -4.61 -2.52 -21.44
C TYR A 775 -3.24 -3.04 -21.86
N HIS A 776 -2.51 -3.58 -20.90
CA HIS A 776 -1.16 -4.11 -21.01
C HIS A 776 -1.18 -5.64 -20.84
N TYR A 777 -0.39 -6.36 -21.64
CA TYR A 777 -0.21 -7.82 -21.58
C TYR A 777 1.15 -8.23 -22.15
N PHE A 778 1.51 -9.50 -22.00
CA PHE A 778 2.75 -10.05 -22.55
C PHE A 778 2.48 -10.87 -23.82
N ASN A 779 3.22 -10.59 -24.89
CA ASN A 779 3.17 -11.38 -26.13
C ASN A 779 4.28 -12.44 -26.11
N LEU A 780 3.90 -13.70 -25.94
CA LEU A 780 4.82 -14.85 -25.90
C LEU A 780 5.50 -15.10 -27.24
N ARG A 781 4.81 -14.88 -28.36
CA ARG A 781 5.38 -15.10 -29.70
C ARG A 781 6.48 -14.09 -30.03
N ALA A 782 6.29 -12.83 -29.61
CA ALA A 782 7.23 -11.75 -29.86
C ALA A 782 8.18 -11.49 -28.68
N HIS A 783 8.05 -12.23 -27.57
CA HIS A 783 8.82 -12.08 -26.33
C HIS A 783 8.88 -10.63 -25.82
N ARG A 784 7.75 -9.92 -25.85
CA ARG A 784 7.69 -8.49 -25.52
C ARG A 784 6.37 -8.10 -24.88
N TYR A 785 6.40 -7.02 -24.10
CA TYR A 785 5.18 -6.42 -23.55
C TYR A 785 4.48 -5.54 -24.59
N GLU A 786 3.16 -5.63 -24.63
CA GLU A 786 2.34 -4.84 -25.55
C GLU A 786 1.27 -4.09 -24.77
N MET A 787 1.00 -2.87 -25.20
CA MET A 787 -0.07 -2.02 -24.69
C MET A 787 -1.03 -1.72 -25.84
N SER A 788 -2.26 -2.19 -25.70
CA SER A 788 -3.30 -2.03 -26.71
C SER A 788 -4.31 -0.98 -26.26
N VAL A 789 -4.78 -0.18 -27.21
CA VAL A 789 -5.82 0.83 -27.00
C VAL A 789 -7.04 0.51 -27.86
N ILE A 790 -8.22 0.74 -27.31
CA ILE A 790 -9.51 0.68 -28.01
C ILE A 790 -10.23 2.00 -27.74
N GLU A 791 -10.63 2.72 -28.79
CA GLU A 791 -11.51 3.89 -28.72
C GLU A 791 -12.87 3.57 -29.33
N ILE A 792 -13.94 4.01 -28.67
CA ILE A 792 -15.32 3.72 -29.03
C ILE A 792 -16.04 5.01 -29.43
N TYR A 793 -16.71 4.97 -30.58
CA TYR A 793 -17.41 6.09 -31.20
C TYR A 793 -18.88 5.72 -31.48
N ASP A 794 -19.77 6.68 -31.34
CA ASP A 794 -21.20 6.52 -31.60
C ASP A 794 -21.52 6.81 -33.08
N LEU A 795 -21.94 5.79 -33.82
CA LEU A 795 -22.32 5.90 -35.23
C LEU A 795 -23.76 6.36 -35.43
N SER A 796 -24.62 6.23 -34.42
CA SER A 796 -26.03 6.66 -34.54
C SER A 796 -26.17 8.16 -34.83
N ARG A 797 -25.14 8.94 -34.49
CA ARG A 797 -25.06 10.39 -34.72
C ARG A 797 -24.25 10.76 -35.97
N ALA A 798 -23.84 9.78 -36.78
CA ALA A 798 -22.93 9.98 -37.91
C ALA A 798 -23.52 10.80 -39.07
N GLU A 799 -24.83 11.06 -39.11
CA GLU A 799 -25.45 11.96 -40.10
C GLU A 799 -25.22 13.46 -39.77
N ASN A 800 -24.79 13.78 -38.54
CA ASN A 800 -24.54 15.14 -38.05
C ASN A 800 -23.04 15.43 -37.88
N LYS A 801 -22.20 15.12 -38.89
CA LYS A 801 -20.73 15.26 -38.80
C LYS A 801 -20.20 16.69 -38.89
N ASP A 802 -21.00 17.65 -39.31
CA ASP A 802 -20.53 19.02 -39.56
C ASP A 802 -20.29 19.82 -38.26
N VAL A 803 -19.09 20.37 -38.10
CA VAL A 803 -18.70 21.24 -36.97
C VAL A 803 -19.64 22.46 -36.83
N TRP A 804 -20.10 23.05 -37.93
CA TRP A 804 -21.02 24.19 -37.87
C TRP A 804 -22.38 23.81 -37.30
N LYS A 805 -22.85 22.59 -37.60
CA LYS A 805 -24.03 22.04 -36.95
C LYS A 805 -23.75 21.83 -35.47
N LEU A 806 -22.64 21.21 -35.06
CA LEU A 806 -22.31 21.04 -33.65
C LEU A 806 -22.31 22.36 -32.85
N LEU A 807 -21.77 23.44 -33.43
CA LEU A 807 -21.64 24.75 -32.78
C LEU A 807 -22.93 25.59 -32.76
N PHE A 808 -23.70 25.58 -33.86
CA PHE A 808 -24.85 26.48 -34.06
C PHE A 808 -26.19 25.76 -34.23
N GLY A 809 -26.17 24.45 -34.41
CA GLY A 809 -27.35 23.61 -34.56
C GLY A 809 -28.08 23.40 -33.24
N LYS A 810 -29.40 23.18 -33.34
CA LYS A 810 -30.24 22.76 -32.22
C LYS A 810 -29.99 21.28 -31.92
N HIS A 811 -28.80 20.92 -31.46
CA HIS A 811 -28.51 19.56 -31.02
C HIS A 811 -28.96 19.40 -29.57
N ASN A 812 -29.83 18.42 -29.32
CA ASN A 812 -30.21 18.04 -27.98
C ASN A 812 -29.11 17.17 -27.36
N LEU A 813 -27.90 17.73 -27.18
CA LEU A 813 -26.76 17.06 -26.51
C LEU A 813 -27.08 16.70 -25.04
N THR A 814 -28.20 17.23 -24.54
CA THR A 814 -28.81 16.97 -23.23
C THR A 814 -29.85 15.85 -23.23
N SER A 815 -30.20 15.25 -24.37
CA SER A 815 -31.18 14.16 -24.42
C SER A 815 -30.63 12.93 -23.66
N PRO A 816 -31.41 12.34 -22.73
CA PRO A 816 -30.96 11.16 -22.00
C PRO A 816 -30.71 9.99 -22.94
N ILE A 817 -29.57 9.31 -22.76
CA ILE A 817 -29.22 8.12 -23.53
C ILE A 817 -29.74 6.90 -22.75
N SER A 818 -30.70 6.20 -23.33
CA SER A 818 -31.13 4.89 -22.85
C SER A 818 -30.34 3.80 -23.56
N LEU A 819 -29.74 2.86 -22.82
CA LEU A 819 -28.99 1.75 -23.39
C LEU A 819 -29.89 0.73 -24.11
N TYR A 820 -31.19 0.76 -23.86
CA TYR A 820 -32.18 -0.02 -24.61
C TYR A 820 -32.39 0.46 -26.05
N SER A 821 -31.96 1.69 -26.37
CA SER A 821 -32.08 2.26 -27.73
C SER A 821 -31.14 1.64 -28.77
N ARG A 822 -30.24 0.73 -28.34
CA ARG A 822 -29.28 -0.01 -29.19
C ARG A 822 -28.47 0.90 -30.15
N PRO A 823 -27.68 1.86 -29.64
CA PRO A 823 -26.83 2.68 -30.51
C PRO A 823 -25.80 1.81 -31.25
N GLU A 824 -25.60 2.09 -32.53
CA GLU A 824 -24.51 1.49 -33.31
C GLU A 824 -23.18 2.14 -32.92
N VAL A 825 -22.16 1.33 -32.69
CA VAL A 825 -20.84 1.79 -32.26
C VAL A 825 -19.77 1.43 -33.28
N MET A 826 -18.82 2.33 -33.49
CA MET A 826 -17.58 2.10 -34.21
C MET A 826 -16.44 1.99 -33.21
N THR A 827 -15.56 1.02 -33.42
CA THR A 827 -14.35 0.85 -32.60
C THR A 827 -13.11 1.04 -33.45
N LYS A 828 -12.10 1.73 -32.90
CA LYS A 828 -10.77 1.82 -33.48
C LYS A 828 -9.78 1.27 -32.46
N SER A 829 -8.89 0.39 -32.88
CA SER A 829 -7.91 -0.24 -31.99
C SER A 829 -6.52 -0.27 -32.60
N GLN A 830 -5.51 -0.23 -31.75
CA GLN A 830 -4.11 -0.33 -32.14
C GLN A 830 -3.27 -0.88 -30.98
N SER A 831 -2.28 -1.70 -31.30
CA SER A 831 -1.35 -2.28 -30.34
C SER A 831 0.02 -1.61 -30.48
N TYR A 832 0.64 -1.32 -29.34
CA TYR A 832 1.94 -0.69 -29.25
C TYR A 832 2.90 -1.54 -28.45
N PHE A 833 4.16 -1.57 -28.84
CA PHE A 833 5.21 -2.18 -28.03
C PHE A 833 5.57 -1.26 -26.85
N PHE A 834 5.64 -1.84 -25.65
CA PHE A 834 6.09 -1.19 -24.43
C PHE A 834 7.25 -1.98 -23.84
N THR A 835 8.29 -1.31 -23.36
CA THR A 835 9.57 -1.97 -23.03
C THR A 835 9.64 -2.52 -21.61
N GLN A 836 8.67 -2.23 -20.75
CA GLN A 836 8.67 -2.60 -19.33
C GLN A 836 7.36 -3.29 -18.95
N SER A 837 7.38 -4.12 -17.90
CA SER A 837 6.15 -4.59 -17.27
C SER A 837 5.51 -3.48 -16.42
N VAL A 838 4.22 -3.63 -16.15
CA VAL A 838 3.39 -2.67 -15.43
C VAL A 838 2.83 -3.32 -14.17
N ASN A 839 2.96 -2.64 -13.03
CA ASN A 839 2.35 -3.04 -11.75
C ASN A 839 0.96 -2.43 -11.57
N ALA A 840 0.78 -1.17 -11.99
CA ALA A 840 -0.48 -0.44 -11.83
C ALA A 840 -0.73 0.52 -13.02
N LEU A 841 -2.01 0.72 -13.37
CA LEU A 841 -2.44 1.70 -14.36
C LEU A 841 -3.50 2.62 -13.76
N ALA A 842 -3.35 3.93 -13.98
CA ALA A 842 -4.35 4.92 -13.62
C ALA A 842 -4.40 6.04 -14.66
N VAL A 843 -5.45 6.86 -14.63
CA VAL A 843 -5.63 8.00 -15.53
C VAL A 843 -5.87 9.26 -14.72
N THR A 844 -5.26 10.37 -15.14
CA THR A 844 -5.42 11.68 -14.52
C THR A 844 -6.88 12.15 -14.56
N SER A 845 -7.37 12.65 -13.42
CA SER A 845 -8.73 13.20 -13.29
C SER A 845 -8.69 14.65 -12.81
N THR A 846 -9.48 15.50 -13.45
CA THR A 846 -9.63 16.93 -13.17
C THR A 846 -11.11 17.26 -12.95
N ALA A 847 -11.41 18.41 -12.36
CA ALA A 847 -12.75 18.74 -11.89
C ALA A 847 -13.81 18.75 -13.02
N LYS A 848 -13.44 19.22 -14.21
CA LYS A 848 -14.31 19.36 -15.38
C LYS A 848 -13.95 18.40 -16.52
N GLY A 849 -12.78 17.76 -16.48
CA GLY A 849 -12.33 16.87 -17.56
C GLY A 849 -12.02 17.60 -18.88
N ILE A 850 -11.50 18.82 -18.80
CA ILE A 850 -11.06 19.65 -19.95
C ILE A 850 -9.59 19.39 -20.27
N THR A 851 -8.75 19.34 -19.22
CA THR A 851 -7.31 19.10 -19.35
C THR A 851 -7.01 17.77 -20.06
N SER A 852 -5.91 17.73 -20.83
CA SER A 852 -5.49 16.51 -21.51
C SER A 852 -5.26 15.37 -20.51
N LYS A 853 -5.63 14.16 -20.91
CA LYS A 853 -5.48 12.97 -20.07
C LYS A 853 -4.08 12.39 -20.22
N GLN A 854 -3.44 12.07 -19.10
CA GLN A 854 -2.23 11.25 -19.05
C GLN A 854 -2.55 9.89 -18.44
N LEU A 855 -1.94 8.86 -19.01
CA LEU A 855 -1.89 7.51 -18.47
C LEU A 855 -0.73 7.45 -17.47
N LEU A 856 -1.04 7.19 -16.20
CA LEU A 856 -0.06 6.95 -15.16
C LEU A 856 0.25 5.46 -15.14
N ILE A 857 1.50 5.12 -15.43
CA ILE A 857 2.01 3.76 -15.53
C ILE A 857 2.95 3.52 -14.34
N GLY A 858 2.53 2.66 -13.41
CA GLY A 858 3.41 2.12 -12.39
C GLY A 858 4.31 1.06 -13.00
N THR A 859 5.58 1.36 -13.16
CA THR A 859 6.57 0.45 -13.76
C THR A 859 7.01 -0.61 -12.76
N ILE A 860 7.58 -1.72 -13.23
CA ILE A 860 8.17 -2.76 -12.35
C ILE A 860 9.34 -2.25 -11.50
N GLY A 861 9.94 -1.12 -11.88
CA GLY A 861 10.98 -0.44 -11.09
C GLY A 861 10.43 0.42 -9.95
N ASP A 862 9.14 0.28 -9.63
CA ASP A 862 8.44 1.02 -8.57
C ASP A 862 8.45 2.55 -8.77
N GLN A 863 8.45 2.99 -10.02
CA GLN A 863 8.34 4.39 -10.41
C GLN A 863 7.09 4.65 -11.24
N VAL A 864 6.55 5.86 -11.13
CA VAL A 864 5.33 6.27 -11.86
C VAL A 864 5.71 7.12 -13.07
N LEU A 865 5.39 6.62 -14.26
CA LEU A 865 5.56 7.30 -15.54
C LEU A 865 4.24 7.92 -15.98
N ALA A 866 4.21 9.21 -16.32
CA ALA A 866 3.05 9.84 -16.95
C ALA A 866 3.24 9.88 -18.47
N LEU A 867 2.41 9.12 -19.20
CA LEU A 867 2.40 9.12 -20.66
C LEU A 867 1.18 9.86 -21.18
N ASP A 868 1.36 10.81 -22.09
CA ASP A 868 0.25 11.51 -22.74
C ASP A 868 -0.59 10.54 -23.58
N LYS A 869 -1.93 10.59 -23.43
CA LYS A 869 -2.87 9.76 -24.18
C LYS A 869 -2.71 9.89 -25.70
N ARG A 870 -2.14 10.98 -26.22
CA ARG A 870 -1.84 11.16 -27.65
C ARG A 870 -0.86 10.13 -28.21
N TYR A 871 0.03 9.56 -27.39
CA TYR A 871 0.88 8.44 -27.81
C TYR A 871 0.08 7.14 -28.01
N LEU A 872 -1.10 7.04 -27.40
CA LEU A 872 -1.99 5.88 -27.47
C LEU A 872 -3.27 6.23 -28.27
N ASP A 873 -3.15 6.92 -29.41
CA ASP A 873 -4.27 7.18 -30.32
C ASP A 873 -4.31 6.10 -31.41
N PRO A 874 -5.40 5.32 -31.59
CA PRO A 874 -5.46 4.23 -32.56
C PRO A 874 -5.43 4.68 -34.03
N ARG A 875 -5.34 5.99 -34.30
CA ARG A 875 -5.27 6.57 -35.65
C ARG A 875 -3.84 6.92 -36.05
N ARG A 876 -2.83 6.59 -35.24
CA ARG A 876 -1.43 6.86 -35.57
C ARG A 876 -1.00 5.99 -36.76
N SER A 877 -0.62 6.65 -37.85
CA SER A 877 -0.05 6.03 -39.04
C SER A 877 1.45 6.33 -39.15
N VAL A 878 2.21 5.51 -39.87
CA VAL A 878 3.67 5.68 -40.04
C VAL A 878 3.98 7.01 -40.73
N ASN A 879 3.22 7.35 -41.78
CA ASN A 879 3.34 8.58 -42.53
C ASN A 879 2.01 9.35 -42.46
N PRO A 880 1.78 10.16 -41.41
CA PRO A 880 0.54 10.91 -41.29
C PRO A 880 0.45 11.97 -42.38
N THR A 881 -0.76 12.13 -42.91
CA THR A 881 -1.12 13.18 -43.87
C THR A 881 -0.98 14.57 -43.24
N GLN A 882 -0.96 15.62 -44.07
CA GLN A 882 -0.87 16.99 -43.55
C GLN A 882 -2.05 17.33 -42.63
N ALA A 883 -3.26 16.88 -42.98
CA ALA A 883 -4.46 17.12 -42.19
C ALA A 883 -4.43 16.37 -40.84
N GLU A 884 -3.89 15.13 -40.82
CA GLU A 884 -3.67 14.39 -39.56
C GLU A 884 -2.62 15.05 -38.67
N LYS A 885 -1.57 15.65 -39.25
CA LYS A 885 -0.57 16.42 -38.51
C LYS A 885 -1.15 17.68 -37.89
N GLU A 886 -2.07 18.35 -38.59
CA GLU A 886 -2.81 19.51 -38.07
C GLU A 886 -3.74 19.14 -36.90
N GLU A 887 -4.28 17.92 -36.89
CA GLU A 887 -5.01 17.36 -35.75
C GLU A 887 -4.09 17.01 -34.55
N GLY A 888 -2.77 17.01 -34.76
CA GLY A 888 -1.77 16.63 -33.76
C GLY A 888 -1.54 15.12 -33.65
N ILE A 889 -1.82 14.34 -34.70
CA ILE A 889 -1.48 12.91 -34.75
C ILE A 889 0.04 12.75 -34.78
N ILE A 890 0.55 12.04 -33.77
CA ILE A 890 1.98 11.70 -33.67
C ILE A 890 2.25 10.51 -34.61
N PRO A 891 3.25 10.58 -35.51
CA PRO A 891 3.62 9.46 -36.38
C PRO A 891 3.82 8.17 -35.58
N LEU A 892 3.36 7.04 -36.09
CA LEU A 892 3.54 5.74 -35.46
C LEU A 892 5.03 5.41 -35.32
N SER A 893 5.43 5.07 -34.11
CA SER A 893 6.78 4.64 -33.75
C SER A 893 6.77 3.17 -33.34
N ASP A 894 7.89 2.47 -33.49
CA ASP A 894 8.00 1.05 -33.17
C ASP A 894 7.72 0.75 -31.69
N SER A 895 8.11 1.67 -30.80
CA SER A 895 7.85 1.58 -29.35
C SER A 895 7.19 2.84 -28.82
N LEU A 896 6.50 2.71 -27.69
CA LEU A 896 6.12 3.86 -26.87
C LEU A 896 7.38 4.47 -26.23
N PRO A 897 7.51 5.81 -26.20
CA PRO A 897 8.70 6.44 -25.64
C PRO A 897 8.67 6.39 -24.11
N ILE A 898 9.78 5.98 -23.51
CA ILE A 898 10.05 6.22 -22.09
C ILE A 898 10.89 7.48 -22.00
N ILE A 899 10.25 8.56 -21.56
CA ILE A 899 10.88 9.87 -21.44
C ILE A 899 11.30 10.04 -19.98
N PRO A 900 12.60 10.10 -19.63
CA PRO A 900 13.03 10.22 -18.25
C PRO A 900 12.40 11.40 -17.49
N GLN A 901 12.12 12.50 -18.19
CA GLN A 901 11.48 13.70 -17.63
C GLN A 901 9.98 13.50 -17.31
N SER A 902 9.34 12.45 -17.82
CA SER A 902 7.93 12.17 -17.55
C SER A 902 7.71 11.21 -16.37
N TYR A 903 8.78 10.80 -15.68
CA TYR A 903 8.65 10.15 -14.38
C TYR A 903 8.19 11.15 -13.32
N VAL A 904 6.99 10.91 -12.81
CA VAL A 904 6.31 11.72 -11.79
C VAL A 904 7.03 11.62 -10.45
N THR A 905 7.66 10.47 -10.18
CA THR A 905 8.43 10.23 -8.95
C THR A 905 9.89 10.67 -9.07
N HIS A 906 10.30 11.24 -10.20
CA HIS A 906 11.69 11.65 -10.47
C HIS A 906 12.70 10.52 -10.15
N ALA A 907 13.57 10.72 -9.16
CA ALA A 907 14.55 9.72 -8.71
C ALA A 907 14.01 8.78 -7.60
N LEU A 908 12.84 9.07 -7.05
CA LEU A 908 12.25 8.31 -5.96
C LEU A 908 11.56 7.05 -6.49
N LYS A 909 11.63 5.99 -5.69
CA LYS A 909 10.96 4.72 -5.90
C LYS A 909 9.92 4.53 -4.79
N VAL A 910 8.69 4.23 -5.20
CA VAL A 910 7.57 3.89 -4.33
C VAL A 910 7.55 2.37 -4.20
N GLU A 911 8.49 1.85 -3.41
CA GLU A 911 8.76 0.41 -3.33
C GLU A 911 7.48 -0.40 -3.06
N GLY A 912 7.32 -1.53 -3.77
CA GLY A 912 6.13 -2.37 -3.71
C GLY A 912 4.87 -1.66 -4.19
N LEU A 913 4.94 -0.95 -5.32
CA LEU A 913 3.85 -0.13 -5.84
C LEU A 913 2.60 -0.97 -6.14
N GLN A 914 1.51 -0.75 -5.39
CA GLN A 914 0.26 -1.50 -5.51
C GLN A 914 -0.84 -0.70 -6.23
N GLY A 915 -0.89 0.62 -6.05
CA GLY A 915 -1.98 1.44 -6.57
C GLY A 915 -1.60 2.91 -6.80
N ILE A 916 -2.35 3.53 -7.72
CA ILE A 916 -2.21 4.96 -8.05
C ILE A 916 -3.61 5.60 -8.04
N VAL A 917 -3.78 6.59 -7.17
CA VAL A 917 -5.03 7.34 -7.00
C VAL A 917 -4.83 8.77 -7.50
N THR A 918 -5.79 9.25 -8.27
CA THR A 918 -5.78 10.59 -8.88
C THR A 918 -6.92 11.41 -8.32
N ILE A 919 -6.62 12.58 -7.76
CA ILE A 919 -7.58 13.41 -7.03
C ILE A 919 -7.69 14.77 -7.71
N PRO A 920 -8.88 15.17 -8.18
CA PRO A 920 -9.04 16.46 -8.85
C PRO A 920 -8.86 17.62 -7.86
N THR A 921 -8.13 18.65 -8.29
CA THR A 921 -8.03 19.94 -7.57
C THR A 921 -9.15 20.89 -8.01
N LYS A 922 -9.30 22.08 -7.38
CA LYS A 922 -10.25 23.08 -7.89
C LYS A 922 -9.75 23.76 -9.17
N LEU A 923 -8.44 23.87 -9.33
CA LEU A 923 -7.84 24.21 -10.62
C LEU A 923 -8.04 23.04 -11.59
N GLU A 924 -8.47 23.37 -12.79
CA GLU A 924 -8.71 22.39 -13.85
C GLU A 924 -7.41 21.90 -14.47
N SER A 925 -6.38 22.73 -14.48
CA SER A 925 -5.07 22.37 -15.04
C SER A 925 -4.33 21.30 -14.23
N THR A 926 -4.72 21.08 -12.97
CA THR A 926 -3.94 20.24 -12.04
C THR A 926 -4.71 19.13 -11.37
N THR A 927 -3.97 18.09 -10.98
CA THR A 927 -4.47 16.93 -10.24
C THR A 927 -3.41 16.47 -9.25
N LEU A 928 -3.84 15.93 -8.10
CA LEU A 928 -2.95 15.29 -7.15
C LEU A 928 -2.84 13.81 -7.51
N VAL A 929 -1.62 13.29 -7.47
CA VAL A 929 -1.31 11.87 -7.71
C VAL A 929 -0.78 11.30 -6.41
N PHE A 930 -1.52 10.33 -5.87
CA PHE A 930 -1.13 9.55 -4.70
C PHE A 930 -0.76 8.14 -5.16
N ALA A 931 0.50 7.79 -5.09
CA ALA A 931 1.00 6.44 -5.33
C ALA A 931 1.22 5.75 -3.99
N HIS A 932 0.68 4.54 -3.83
CA HIS A 932 0.81 3.77 -2.60
C HIS A 932 1.27 2.33 -2.88
N GLY A 933 2.13 1.86 -2.00
CA GLY A 933 2.68 0.52 -1.93
C GLY A 933 3.11 0.25 -0.50
N VAL A 934 4.31 -0.32 -0.33
CA VAL A 934 5.00 -0.28 0.97
C VAL A 934 5.36 1.18 1.31
N ASP A 935 5.71 1.97 0.29
CA ASP A 935 5.93 3.40 0.40
C ASP A 935 4.72 4.23 -0.02
N LEU A 936 4.67 5.45 0.49
CA LEU A 936 3.67 6.44 0.12
C LEU A 936 4.33 7.62 -0.57
N PHE A 937 3.79 8.04 -1.71
CA PHE A 937 4.24 9.21 -2.44
C PHE A 937 3.04 10.03 -2.92
N LEU A 938 3.09 11.33 -2.70
CA LEU A 938 2.11 12.27 -3.24
C LEU A 938 2.84 13.36 -3.99
N THR A 939 2.30 13.76 -5.14
CA THR A 939 2.70 14.97 -5.83
C THR A 939 1.54 15.61 -6.58
N ARG A 940 1.77 16.81 -7.11
CA ARG A 940 0.85 17.53 -8.01
C ARG A 940 1.39 17.46 -9.43
N ILE A 941 0.52 17.13 -10.39
CA ILE A 941 0.86 17.18 -11.81
C ILE A 941 -0.08 18.10 -12.57
N ALA A 942 0.42 18.66 -13.67
CA ALA A 942 -0.32 19.54 -14.58
C ALA A 942 -0.19 19.03 -16.03
N PRO A 943 -1.06 18.12 -16.49
CA PRO A 943 -0.90 17.46 -17.79
C PRO A 943 -0.77 18.42 -18.99
N SER A 944 -1.53 19.52 -18.97
CA SER A 944 -1.50 20.56 -20.01
C SER A 944 -0.76 21.84 -19.57
N ARG A 945 0.16 21.74 -18.59
CA ARG A 945 0.74 22.88 -17.85
C ARG A 945 -0.32 23.70 -17.11
N THR A 946 0.12 24.60 -16.23
CA THR A 946 -0.77 25.44 -15.41
C THR A 946 -1.31 26.63 -16.22
N TYR A 947 -2.38 26.41 -16.99
CA TYR A 947 -3.00 27.46 -17.82
C TYR A 947 -4.03 28.32 -17.07
N ASP A 948 -4.48 27.90 -15.89
CA ASP A 948 -5.44 28.59 -15.03
C ASP A 948 -4.79 29.20 -13.77
N SER A 949 -3.45 29.26 -13.76
CA SER A 949 -2.65 29.88 -12.72
C SER A 949 -1.50 30.66 -13.35
N LEU A 950 -1.07 31.74 -12.71
CA LEU A 950 0.15 32.44 -13.12
C LEU A 950 1.35 31.52 -12.90
N THR A 951 2.30 31.56 -13.84
CA THR A 951 3.55 30.80 -13.71
C THR A 951 4.35 31.31 -12.52
N GLU A 952 5.04 30.42 -11.81
CA GLU A 952 5.87 30.79 -10.66
C GLU A 952 7.07 31.69 -11.02
N ASP A 953 7.45 31.70 -12.31
CA ASP A 953 8.49 32.56 -12.89
C ASP A 953 7.97 33.89 -13.42
N PHE A 954 6.70 34.22 -13.17
CA PHE A 954 6.17 35.51 -13.56
C PHE A 954 6.97 36.63 -12.88
N SER A 955 7.64 37.47 -13.68
CA SER A 955 8.51 38.52 -13.17
C SER A 955 7.70 39.72 -12.68
N TYR A 956 7.21 39.63 -11.44
CA TYR A 956 6.52 40.73 -10.76
C TYR A 956 7.38 41.99 -10.67
N ALA A 957 8.70 41.83 -10.49
CA ALA A 957 9.64 42.94 -10.44
C ALA A 957 9.70 43.70 -11.77
N LEU A 958 9.77 42.98 -12.91
CA LEU A 958 9.77 43.60 -14.23
C LEU A 958 8.45 44.33 -14.49
N LEU A 959 7.31 43.71 -14.15
CA LEU A 959 5.99 44.34 -14.24
C LEU A 959 5.96 45.66 -13.44
N LEU A 960 6.41 45.65 -12.18
CA LEU A 960 6.37 46.83 -11.33
C LEU A 960 7.34 47.92 -11.82
N LEU A 961 8.54 47.54 -12.27
CA LEU A 961 9.53 48.46 -12.83
C LEU A 961 9.00 49.14 -14.10
N THR A 962 8.38 48.37 -15.00
CA THR A 962 7.80 48.93 -16.23
C THR A 962 6.65 49.91 -15.94
N ILE A 963 5.80 49.61 -14.93
CA ILE A 963 4.75 50.53 -14.48
C ILE A 963 5.35 51.84 -13.96
N VAL A 964 6.36 51.77 -13.09
CA VAL A 964 7.03 52.97 -12.55
C VAL A 964 7.71 53.78 -13.65
N ALA A 965 8.40 53.11 -14.58
CA ALA A 965 9.05 53.75 -15.73
C ALA A 965 8.03 54.46 -16.64
N LEU A 966 6.88 53.84 -16.90
CA LEU A 966 5.77 54.43 -17.65
C LEU A 966 5.20 55.66 -16.95
N ILE A 967 4.96 55.60 -15.64
CA ILE A 967 4.47 56.74 -14.85
C ILE A 967 5.46 57.91 -14.90
N ALA A 968 6.75 57.64 -14.73
CA ALA A 968 7.79 58.66 -14.83
C ALA A 968 7.87 59.28 -16.25
N ALA A 969 7.77 58.45 -17.29
CA ALA A 969 7.73 58.90 -18.67
C ALA A 969 6.50 59.79 -18.95
N ILE A 970 5.32 59.41 -18.46
CA ILE A 970 4.09 60.22 -18.55
C ILE A 970 4.30 61.58 -17.88
N PHE A 971 4.87 61.62 -16.67
CA PHE A 971 5.10 62.87 -15.97
C PHE A 971 6.09 63.78 -16.70
N VAL A 972 7.21 63.22 -17.19
CA VAL A 972 8.22 63.97 -17.96
C VAL A 972 7.64 64.50 -19.26
N THR A 973 6.90 63.68 -20.01
CA THR A 973 6.27 64.09 -21.27
C THR A 973 5.18 65.13 -21.06
N TRP A 974 4.41 65.05 -19.97
CA TRP A 974 3.42 66.07 -19.60
C TRP A 974 4.07 67.44 -19.35
N VAL A 975 5.13 67.49 -18.54
CA VAL A 975 5.88 68.74 -18.29
C VAL A 975 6.49 69.31 -19.58
N LEU A 976 7.06 68.45 -20.42
CA LEU A 976 7.60 68.88 -21.73
C LEU A 976 6.49 69.41 -22.66
N SER A 977 5.30 68.80 -22.62
CA SER A 977 4.14 69.23 -23.39
C SER A 977 3.63 70.60 -22.93
N GLU A 978 3.42 70.81 -21.63
CA GLU A 978 3.00 72.13 -21.11
C GLU A 978 4.01 73.22 -21.45
N LYS A 979 5.31 72.93 -21.33
CA LYS A 979 6.35 73.89 -21.69
C LYS A 979 6.31 74.23 -23.18
N LYS A 980 6.08 73.25 -24.04
CA LYS A 980 5.95 73.48 -25.49
C LYS A 980 4.70 74.28 -25.83
N GLU A 981 3.56 73.93 -25.24
CA GLU A 981 2.29 74.66 -25.44
C GLU A 981 2.39 76.12 -24.94
N LEU A 982 3.05 76.34 -23.80
CA LEU A 982 3.33 77.69 -23.31
C LEU A 982 4.22 78.46 -24.30
N GLN A 983 5.29 77.85 -24.82
CA GLN A 983 6.15 78.49 -25.84
C GLN A 983 5.41 78.82 -27.14
N GLU A 984 4.48 77.96 -27.57
CA GLU A 984 3.64 78.22 -28.74
C GLU A 984 2.63 79.33 -28.50
N LYS A 985 2.05 79.44 -27.29
CA LYS A 985 1.14 80.55 -26.91
C LYS A 985 1.83 81.90 -26.74
N TRP A 986 3.12 81.91 -26.41
CA TRP A 986 3.92 83.12 -26.24
C TRP A 986 4.59 83.62 -27.53
N ARG A 987 4.54 82.82 -28.60
CA ARG A 987 4.84 83.23 -29.98
C ARG A 987 3.61 83.84 -30.63
#